data_AF-A0A9D8Q4R6-F1
#
_entry.id   AF-A0A9D8Q4R6-F1
#
_cell.length_a   1.000
_cell.length_b   1.000
_cell.length_c   1.000
_cell.angle_alpha   90.00
_cell.angle_beta   90.00
_cell.angle_gamma   90.00
#
_symmetry.space_group_name_H-M   'P 1'
#
loop_
_entity.id
_entity.type
_entity.pdbx_description
1 polymer ?
#
loop_
_entity_poly.entity_id
_entity_poly.type
_entity_poly.pdbx_seq_one_letter_code
_entity_poly.pdbx_strand_id
1 'polypeptide(L)'
;KQAVPLLRAEAPFVGTGMEKTVARDSGAAIVAKRKGIVDQVDATRIVIRATEETDPGKPGVDIYNLMKFQRSNQSTCINQRPLVVVGDHVDAGDIVADGPSTDLGDLALGRNVLVAFMPWNGYNFEDSILLSEKIAMQDVFTSIHIEEYEVMARDTKLGPEEITRDIPNVSEEALKNLDEAGIVHIGAEVAAGDILVGKITPKGESPMTPEEKLLRAIFGEKASDVRDTSLRVPPGDAGTVVEVRVFNRHGIDKDERAMAIEREEIERLAKDRDDEQSILDRNVYARLKEMLFGKTATTGPKGYVAGTKLNDATFDAQPRSKWWQFALEDDKVMAEMEALHAQYEESRKLLEQRFIDKVDKLQRGDELPPGVMKMVKVFVATKRKIQPGDKMAGRHGNKGVVSRIVPIEDMPYLEDGTHVDIVLNPLGVPSRMNVGQILETHLGWACRGVGKKIDEMVKIYQQKGDLTPLKKEISALYEGDDYVSDLDDDSIIRLGEHLSKGVPIATPVFDGAKESDIVEMLNRAGLKTSGQSSVFDGRTGEQFDRQVTVGYIYMLKLHHLVDDKIHARSIGPYSLVTQQPLGGKAQFGGQRFGEMEVWALEAYGAAYTLQEMLTIKSDDVAGRTKVYEAIVRGDDTFEAGIPESFNVLVKEIRSLGLNVELDTFEGEALPQGGPDDNQLAPPQNAAE
;
A
#
# COMPACT_ATOMS: atom_id res chain seq x y z
N LYS A 1 13.69 1.83 -0.94
CA LYS A 1 13.27 0.90 -2.03
C LYS A 1 12.25 -0.15 -1.56
N GLN A 2 12.49 -0.88 -0.47
CA GLN A 2 11.59 -1.95 0.00
C GLN A 2 10.62 -1.52 1.11
N ALA A 3 10.64 -0.24 1.50
CA ALA A 3 9.77 0.30 2.54
C ALA A 3 8.35 0.48 2.01
N VAL A 4 7.35 0.08 2.80
CA VAL A 4 5.94 0.21 2.45
C VAL A 4 5.44 1.59 2.83
N PRO A 5 4.61 2.25 2.00
CA PRO A 5 3.93 3.46 2.39
C PRO A 5 3.07 3.28 3.64
N LEU A 6 3.34 4.10 4.65
CA LEU A 6 2.61 4.10 5.90
C LEU A 6 1.32 4.92 5.77
N LEU A 7 0.34 4.65 6.64
CA LEU A 7 -0.90 5.40 6.72
C LEU A 7 -0.64 6.90 7.01
N ARG A 8 0.35 7.17 7.85
CA ARG A 8 0.83 8.51 8.22
C ARG A 8 2.35 8.52 8.14
N ALA A 9 2.89 8.88 6.97
CA ALA A 9 4.31 9.13 6.83
C ALA A 9 4.75 10.34 7.66
N GLU A 10 6.04 10.42 8.00
CA GLU A 10 6.66 11.60 8.61
C GLU A 10 8.02 11.84 7.99
N ALA A 11 8.34 13.10 7.68
CA ALA A 11 9.65 13.48 7.20
C ALA A 11 10.76 13.11 8.21
N PRO A 12 11.94 12.66 7.76
CA PRO A 12 13.03 12.34 8.68
C PRO A 12 13.55 13.59 9.39
N PHE A 13 13.78 13.52 10.71
CA PHE A 13 14.44 14.63 11.42
C PHE A 13 15.88 14.83 10.96
N VAL A 14 16.56 13.75 10.59
CA VAL A 14 17.92 13.79 10.05
C VAL A 14 17.86 13.37 8.58
N GLY A 15 17.77 14.33 7.68
CA GLY A 15 17.75 14.12 6.23
C GLY A 15 19.12 14.35 5.58
N THR A 16 19.16 14.35 4.26
CA THR A 16 20.35 14.68 3.46
C THR A 16 20.14 15.93 2.59
N GLY A 17 18.90 16.41 2.46
CA GLY A 17 18.48 17.44 1.52
C GLY A 17 18.07 16.87 0.15
N MET A 18 18.31 15.57 -0.09
CA MET A 18 17.88 14.89 -1.32
C MET A 18 16.40 14.54 -1.30
N GLU A 19 15.78 14.53 -0.11
CA GLU A 19 14.39 14.14 0.10
C GLU A 19 13.42 14.95 -0.76
N LYS A 20 13.56 16.29 -0.76
CA LYS A 20 12.78 17.22 -1.59
C LYS A 20 12.93 16.95 -3.09
N THR A 21 14.16 16.77 -3.55
CA THR A 21 14.46 16.52 -4.97
C THR A 21 13.84 15.20 -5.43
N VAL A 22 13.99 14.14 -4.63
CA VAL A 22 13.42 12.83 -4.97
C VAL A 22 11.89 12.87 -4.96
N ALA A 23 11.27 13.52 -3.98
CA ALA A 23 9.81 13.66 -3.93
C ALA A 23 9.28 14.41 -5.16
N ARG A 24 9.89 15.55 -5.51
CA ARG A 24 9.54 16.37 -6.68
C ARG A 24 9.71 15.62 -8.00
N ASP A 25 10.86 14.99 -8.22
CA ASP A 25 11.21 14.39 -9.52
C ASP A 25 10.56 13.00 -9.74
N SER A 26 10.07 12.36 -8.67
CA SER A 26 9.43 11.04 -8.76
C SER A 26 8.06 11.03 -9.46
N GLY A 27 7.39 12.18 -9.54
CA GLY A 27 6.00 12.28 -10.00
C GLY A 27 4.96 11.71 -9.02
N ALA A 28 5.37 11.30 -7.81
CA ALA A 28 4.45 10.84 -6.77
C ALA A 28 3.69 12.02 -6.14
N ALA A 29 4.39 13.14 -5.92
CA ALA A 29 3.81 14.40 -5.49
C ALA A 29 3.35 15.23 -6.70
N ILE A 30 2.33 16.07 -6.53
CA ILE A 30 1.87 16.98 -7.58
C ILE A 30 2.59 18.31 -7.45
N VAL A 31 3.17 18.76 -8.56
CA VAL A 31 3.92 20.00 -8.67
C VAL A 31 3.11 21.05 -9.46
N ALA A 32 3.07 22.28 -8.96
CA ALA A 32 2.50 23.43 -9.66
C ALA A 32 3.28 23.72 -10.94
N LYS A 33 2.57 23.75 -12.08
CA LYS A 33 3.16 24.05 -13.39
C LYS A 33 3.45 25.53 -13.57
N ARG A 34 2.62 26.38 -12.99
CA ARG A 34 2.61 27.84 -13.19
C ARG A 34 2.42 28.54 -11.85
N LYS A 35 2.97 29.74 -11.73
CA LYS A 35 2.71 30.62 -10.60
C LYS A 35 1.24 31.03 -10.59
N GLY A 36 0.61 31.01 -9.41
CA GLY A 36 -0.80 31.30 -9.29
C GLY A 36 -1.31 31.39 -7.86
N ILE A 37 -2.62 31.56 -7.74
CA ILE A 37 -3.35 31.55 -6.47
C ILE A 37 -4.29 30.37 -6.46
N VAL A 38 -4.31 29.63 -5.35
CA VAL A 38 -5.21 28.49 -5.16
C VAL A 38 -6.65 28.98 -5.01
N ASP A 39 -7.53 28.63 -5.97
CA ASP A 39 -8.94 29.04 -5.98
C ASP A 39 -9.84 28.03 -5.25
N GLN A 40 -9.56 26.74 -5.43
CA GLN A 40 -10.33 25.66 -4.82
C GLN A 40 -9.43 24.48 -4.44
N VAL A 41 -9.66 23.93 -3.25
CA VAL A 41 -9.02 22.72 -2.76
C VAL A 41 -10.09 21.73 -2.32
N ASP A 42 -10.01 20.52 -2.84
CA ASP A 42 -10.79 19.36 -2.41
C ASP A 42 -9.84 18.16 -2.20
N ALA A 43 -10.32 17.12 -1.54
CA ALA A 43 -9.56 15.89 -1.34
C ALA A 43 -9.25 15.17 -2.66
N THR A 44 -9.99 15.46 -3.74
CA THR A 44 -9.88 14.84 -5.07
C THR A 44 -9.25 15.73 -6.12
N ARG A 45 -9.28 17.05 -5.95
CA ARG A 45 -8.73 17.99 -6.95
C ARG A 45 -8.27 19.31 -6.34
N ILE A 46 -7.35 19.96 -7.03
CA ILE A 46 -6.83 21.30 -6.70
C ILE A 46 -6.94 22.17 -7.95
N VAL A 47 -7.46 23.39 -7.79
CA VAL A 47 -7.65 24.36 -8.87
C VAL A 47 -6.81 25.60 -8.58
N ILE A 48 -5.89 25.91 -9.49
CA ILE A 48 -4.95 27.02 -9.33
C ILE A 48 -5.15 28.01 -10.48
N ARG A 49 -5.47 29.25 -10.14
CA ARG A 49 -5.59 30.35 -11.09
C ARG A 49 -4.20 30.92 -11.37
N ALA A 50 -3.74 30.82 -12.61
CA ALA A 50 -2.42 31.30 -13.00
C ALA A 50 -2.38 32.84 -13.00
N THR A 51 -1.29 33.42 -12.47
CA THR A 51 -1.10 34.88 -12.41
C THR A 51 -0.14 35.41 -13.47
N GLU A 52 0.78 34.58 -13.98
CA GLU A 52 1.87 35.03 -14.87
C GLU A 52 1.53 34.99 -16.36
N GLU A 53 0.52 34.22 -16.79
CA GLU A 53 0.33 33.97 -18.22
C GLU A 53 -0.85 34.78 -18.79
N THR A 54 -0.51 35.91 -19.43
CA THR A 54 -1.43 36.82 -20.14
C THR A 54 -1.80 36.37 -21.55
N ASP A 55 -1.24 35.26 -22.04
CA ASP A 55 -1.52 34.73 -23.38
C ASP A 55 -3.03 34.46 -23.51
N PRO A 56 -3.76 35.17 -24.40
CA PRO A 56 -5.18 34.97 -24.57
C PRO A 56 -5.51 33.50 -24.82
N GLY A 57 -4.71 32.77 -25.61
CA GLY A 57 -5.03 31.43 -26.13
C GLY A 57 -5.00 30.26 -25.15
N LYS A 58 -4.53 30.41 -23.90
CA LYS A 58 -4.48 29.32 -22.91
C LYS A 58 -5.50 29.52 -21.78
N PRO A 59 -6.08 28.42 -21.24
CA PRO A 59 -6.94 28.53 -20.05
C PRO A 59 -6.14 29.10 -18.87
N GLY A 60 -6.66 30.17 -18.27
CA GLY A 60 -6.06 30.86 -17.12
C GLY A 60 -6.15 30.11 -15.79
N VAL A 61 -6.48 28.81 -15.83
CA VAL A 61 -6.63 27.94 -14.66
C VAL A 61 -5.98 26.59 -14.95
N ASP A 62 -5.24 26.07 -13.97
CA ASP A 62 -4.74 24.71 -13.93
C ASP A 62 -5.56 23.86 -12.97
N ILE A 63 -6.00 22.69 -13.44
CA ILE A 63 -6.74 21.71 -12.65
C ILE A 63 -5.86 20.48 -12.44
N TYR A 64 -5.67 20.11 -11.18
CA TYR A 64 -4.88 18.96 -10.77
C TYR A 64 -5.79 17.93 -10.10
N ASN A 65 -5.97 16.77 -10.74
CA ASN A 65 -6.75 15.66 -10.20
C ASN A 65 -5.84 14.74 -9.36
N LEU A 66 -6.26 14.44 -8.14
CA LEU A 66 -5.53 13.64 -7.18
C LEU A 66 -5.89 12.16 -7.29
N MET A 67 -4.88 11.29 -7.24
CA MET A 67 -5.07 9.85 -7.16
C MET A 67 -5.48 9.44 -5.73
N LYS A 68 -6.65 8.81 -5.58
CA LYS A 68 -7.18 8.36 -4.28
C LYS A 68 -7.23 6.85 -4.20
N PHE A 69 -6.59 6.31 -3.16
CA PHE A 69 -6.64 4.89 -2.79
C PHE A 69 -6.48 3.91 -3.97
N GLN A 70 -5.52 4.18 -4.85
CA GLN A 70 -5.25 3.30 -6.00
C GLN A 70 -4.27 2.19 -5.63
N ARG A 71 -4.45 1.02 -6.26
CA ARG A 71 -3.53 -0.12 -6.12
C ARG A 71 -2.21 0.16 -6.86
N SER A 72 -1.09 -0.01 -6.16
CA SER A 72 0.24 -0.11 -6.77
C SER A 72 0.53 -1.52 -7.30
N ASN A 73 1.57 -1.67 -8.12
CA ASN A 73 2.02 -2.98 -8.61
C ASN A 73 2.38 -3.98 -7.49
N GLN A 74 2.86 -3.51 -6.34
CA GLN A 74 3.19 -4.34 -5.18
C GLN A 74 2.01 -4.44 -4.18
N SER A 75 0.78 -4.16 -4.62
CA SER A 75 -0.43 -4.21 -3.80
C SER A 75 -0.41 -3.26 -2.59
N THR A 76 0.47 -2.25 -2.58
CA THR A 76 0.41 -1.11 -1.65
C THR A 76 -0.57 -0.03 -2.13
N CYS A 77 -0.90 0.91 -1.25
CA CYS A 77 -1.81 2.03 -1.54
C CYS A 77 -1.09 3.28 -2.06
N ILE A 78 -1.54 3.79 -3.20
CA ILE A 78 -1.21 5.12 -3.73
C ILE A 78 -2.34 6.07 -3.35
N ASN A 79 -2.03 7.09 -2.55
CA ASN A 79 -3.00 8.10 -2.15
C ASN A 79 -2.33 9.46 -2.07
N GLN A 80 -2.90 10.43 -2.78
CA GLN A 80 -2.44 11.81 -2.77
C GLN A 80 -3.30 12.67 -1.85
N ARG A 81 -2.67 13.65 -1.19
CA ARG A 81 -3.31 14.56 -0.24
C ARG A 81 -2.95 16.00 -0.57
N PRO A 82 -3.93 16.92 -0.64
CA PRO A 82 -3.62 18.33 -0.85
C PRO A 82 -2.83 18.89 0.33
N LEU A 83 -1.84 19.73 0.04
CA LEU A 83 -1.04 20.46 1.03
C LEU A 83 -1.47 21.92 1.17
N VAL A 84 -1.85 22.53 0.04
CA VAL A 84 -2.21 23.94 -0.03
C VAL A 84 -3.63 24.21 0.48
N VAL A 85 -3.85 25.44 0.94
CA VAL A 85 -5.15 25.96 1.37
C VAL A 85 -5.64 26.99 0.33
N VAL A 86 -6.96 27.20 0.28
CA VAL A 86 -7.57 28.22 -0.59
C VAL A 86 -7.02 29.60 -0.22
N GLY A 87 -6.53 30.33 -1.24
CA GLY A 87 -5.92 31.65 -1.08
C GLY A 87 -4.39 31.63 -1.00
N ASP A 88 -3.75 30.47 -0.87
CA ASP A 88 -2.29 30.38 -0.88
C ASP A 88 -1.72 30.79 -2.26
N HIS A 89 -0.59 31.48 -2.22
CA HIS A 89 0.18 31.82 -3.41
C HIS A 89 1.22 30.72 -3.66
N VAL A 90 1.24 30.19 -4.88
CA VAL A 90 2.16 29.11 -5.27
C VAL A 90 3.03 29.58 -6.42
N ASP A 91 4.32 29.23 -6.37
CA ASP A 91 5.26 29.45 -7.46
C ASP A 91 5.37 28.22 -8.37
N ALA A 92 5.89 28.43 -9.58
CA ALA A 92 6.13 27.34 -10.51
C ALA A 92 7.19 26.38 -9.93
N GLY A 93 6.83 25.11 -9.74
CA GLY A 93 7.71 24.11 -9.14
C GLY A 93 7.39 23.76 -7.69
N ASP A 94 6.44 24.44 -7.04
CA ASP A 94 6.00 24.12 -5.69
C ASP A 94 5.16 22.85 -5.63
N ILE A 95 5.25 22.13 -4.52
CA ILE A 95 4.48 20.90 -4.31
C ILE A 95 3.12 21.26 -3.72
N VAL A 96 2.05 20.97 -4.47
CA VAL A 96 0.67 21.32 -4.09
C VAL A 96 -0.08 20.15 -3.45
N ALA A 97 0.36 18.92 -3.72
CA ALA A 97 -0.17 17.73 -3.08
C ALA A 97 0.93 16.70 -2.83
N ASP A 98 0.90 16.12 -1.64
CA ASP A 98 1.75 15.01 -1.26
C ASP A 98 1.27 13.70 -1.89
N GLY A 99 2.22 12.80 -2.14
CA GLY A 99 2.01 11.45 -2.62
C GLY A 99 2.11 10.39 -1.52
N PRO A 100 2.14 9.11 -1.90
CA PRO A 100 2.49 8.04 -0.97
C PRO A 100 3.93 8.22 -0.48
N SER A 101 4.13 8.12 0.83
CA SER A 101 5.46 8.28 1.47
C SER A 101 6.12 9.63 1.21
N THR A 102 5.35 10.71 1.15
CA THR A 102 5.86 12.08 1.24
C THR A 102 5.18 12.84 2.38
N ASP A 103 5.87 13.84 2.92
CA ASP A 103 5.37 14.71 3.99
C ASP A 103 5.89 16.14 3.74
N LEU A 104 4.99 17.08 3.49
CA LEU A 104 5.30 18.48 3.14
C LEU A 104 6.28 18.61 1.97
N GLY A 105 6.18 17.71 0.98
CA GLY A 105 7.05 17.70 -0.19
C GLY A 105 8.42 17.06 0.01
N ASP A 106 8.72 16.50 1.19
CA ASP A 106 9.90 15.68 1.43
C ASP A 106 9.58 14.18 1.34
N LEU A 107 10.56 13.38 0.94
CA LEU A 107 10.45 11.93 0.94
C LEU A 107 10.40 11.37 2.36
N ALA A 108 9.26 10.79 2.71
CA ALA A 108 8.95 10.26 4.04
C ALA A 108 8.62 8.75 3.97
N LEU A 109 9.65 7.90 3.92
CA LEU A 109 9.51 6.45 3.79
C LEU A 109 9.15 5.70 5.09
N GLY A 110 9.18 6.38 6.23
CA GLY A 110 9.14 5.78 7.55
C GLY A 110 8.68 6.75 8.62
N ARG A 111 9.14 6.54 9.86
CA ARG A 111 8.82 7.35 11.04
C ARG A 111 10.05 7.57 11.90
N ASN A 112 10.17 8.76 12.49
CA ASN A 112 11.08 9.00 13.59
C ASN A 112 10.52 8.32 14.85
N VAL A 113 11.30 7.47 15.50
CA VAL A 113 10.88 6.74 16.70
C VAL A 113 11.93 6.87 17.79
N LEU A 114 11.49 6.94 19.05
CA LEU A 114 12.39 7.00 20.19
C LEU A 114 12.97 5.62 20.48
N VAL A 115 14.30 5.52 20.46
CA VAL A 115 15.03 4.27 20.58
C VAL A 115 16.03 4.30 21.72
N ALA A 116 16.18 3.17 22.40
CA ALA A 116 17.26 2.91 23.35
C ALA A 116 18.16 1.76 22.86
N PHE A 117 19.47 1.96 22.92
CA PHE A 117 20.46 0.92 22.61
C PHE A 117 20.88 0.16 23.88
N MET A 118 20.14 -0.89 24.21
CA MET A 118 20.42 -1.74 25.38
C MET A 118 19.87 -3.16 25.19
N PRO A 119 20.47 -4.20 25.81
CA PRO A 119 19.86 -5.53 25.82
C PRO A 119 18.58 -5.51 26.66
N TRP A 120 17.56 -6.27 26.24
CA TRP A 120 16.31 -6.38 26.98
C TRP A 120 15.83 -7.84 27.05
N ASN A 121 16.20 -8.54 28.13
CA ASN A 121 15.73 -9.89 28.47
C ASN A 121 15.78 -10.91 27.30
N GLY A 122 16.72 -10.76 26.37
CA GLY A 122 16.85 -11.60 25.18
C GLY A 122 15.84 -11.32 24.06
N TYR A 123 14.88 -10.41 24.23
CA TYR A 123 13.90 -10.10 23.18
C TYR A 123 14.51 -9.39 21.97
N ASN A 124 15.62 -8.70 22.14
CA ASN A 124 16.40 -8.12 21.07
C ASN A 124 17.66 -8.93 20.75
N PHE A 125 17.63 -10.26 20.96
CA PHE A 125 18.73 -11.15 20.61
C PHE A 125 18.98 -11.15 19.08
N GLU A 126 20.25 -11.26 18.70
CA GLU A 126 20.75 -11.03 17.34
C GLU A 126 20.27 -9.69 16.77
N ASP A 127 19.40 -9.74 15.76
CA ASP A 127 18.81 -8.62 15.05
C ASP A 127 17.34 -8.39 15.41
N SER A 128 16.85 -9.05 16.45
CA SER A 128 15.46 -8.91 16.86
C SER A 128 15.19 -7.49 17.38
N ILE A 129 14.01 -6.98 17.07
CA ILE A 129 13.56 -5.64 17.47
C ILE A 129 12.41 -5.79 18.46
N LEU A 130 12.55 -5.14 19.60
CA LEU A 130 11.49 -5.01 20.59
C LEU A 130 10.69 -3.73 20.32
N LEU A 131 9.37 -3.84 20.23
CA LEU A 131 8.47 -2.69 20.05
C LEU A 131 7.62 -2.45 21.28
N SER A 132 7.33 -1.19 21.57
CA SER A 132 6.27 -0.80 22.49
C SER A 132 4.89 -0.99 21.86
N GLU A 133 3.91 -1.40 22.67
CA GLU A 133 2.50 -1.41 22.32
C GLU A 133 1.99 -0.04 21.85
N LYS A 134 2.57 1.06 22.35
CA LYS A 134 2.25 2.43 21.93
C LYS A 134 2.33 2.61 20.41
N ILE A 135 3.35 2.02 19.78
CA ILE A 135 3.55 2.09 18.32
C ILE A 135 2.38 1.42 17.58
N ALA A 136 1.96 0.25 18.06
CA ALA A 136 0.87 -0.52 17.46
C ALA A 136 -0.49 0.14 17.71
N MET A 137 -0.71 0.70 18.90
CA MET A 137 -1.92 1.42 19.28
C MET A 137 -2.10 2.72 18.47
N GLN A 138 -1.02 3.47 18.23
CA GLN A 138 -1.04 4.74 17.50
C GLN A 138 -0.98 4.57 15.98
N ASP A 139 -1.05 3.33 15.47
CA ASP A 139 -0.97 3.00 14.03
C ASP A 139 0.26 3.59 13.32
N VAL A 140 1.39 3.69 14.02
CA VAL A 140 2.62 4.36 13.55
C VAL A 140 3.19 3.67 12.30
N PHE A 141 3.24 2.34 12.30
CA PHE A 141 3.71 1.52 11.18
C PHE A 141 2.58 0.72 10.49
N THR A 142 1.36 1.25 10.55
CA THR A 142 0.22 0.63 9.84
C THR A 142 0.27 1.02 8.36
N SER A 143 0.15 0.03 7.47
CA SER A 143 0.12 0.20 6.01
C SER A 143 -1.23 -0.22 5.43
N ILE A 144 -1.63 0.39 4.32
CA ILE A 144 -2.81 -0.02 3.55
C ILE A 144 -2.34 -0.86 2.37
N HIS A 145 -2.88 -2.06 2.25
CA HIS A 145 -2.69 -2.95 1.13
C HIS A 145 -3.99 -3.06 0.36
N ILE A 146 -3.91 -3.05 -0.97
CA ILE A 146 -5.07 -3.19 -1.86
C ILE A 146 -4.80 -4.39 -2.74
N GLU A 147 -5.57 -5.46 -2.49
CA GLU A 147 -5.48 -6.71 -3.23
C GLU A 147 -6.56 -6.73 -4.31
N GLU A 148 -6.21 -7.28 -5.47
CA GLU A 148 -7.11 -7.42 -6.61
C GLU A 148 -7.44 -8.89 -6.77
N TYR A 149 -8.71 -9.22 -6.62
CA TYR A 149 -9.23 -10.54 -6.92
C TYR A 149 -10.04 -10.46 -8.20
N GLU A 150 -9.79 -11.38 -9.13
CA GLU A 150 -10.51 -11.43 -10.41
C GLU A 150 -11.16 -12.79 -10.64
N VAL A 151 -12.34 -12.75 -11.24
CA VAL A 151 -13.03 -13.95 -11.73
C VAL A 151 -13.56 -13.71 -13.13
N MET A 152 -13.48 -14.76 -13.94
CA MET A 152 -13.93 -14.76 -15.32
C MET A 152 -15.05 -15.78 -15.47
N ALA A 153 -16.14 -15.36 -16.10
CA ALA A 153 -17.22 -16.23 -16.57
C ALA A 153 -16.95 -16.59 -18.02
N ARG A 154 -16.78 -17.89 -18.27
CA ARG A 154 -16.40 -18.42 -19.58
C ARG A 154 -17.53 -19.16 -20.25
N ASP A 155 -17.55 -19.13 -21.57
CA ASP A 155 -18.38 -20.01 -22.36
C ASP A 155 -17.70 -21.38 -22.46
N THR A 156 -18.32 -22.41 -21.89
CA THR A 156 -17.80 -23.77 -21.89
C THR A 156 -18.59 -24.65 -22.86
N LYS A 157 -18.03 -25.82 -23.22
CA LYS A 157 -18.72 -26.77 -24.11
C LYS A 157 -20.05 -27.29 -23.54
N LEU A 158 -20.22 -27.28 -22.22
CA LEU A 158 -21.44 -27.73 -21.54
C LEU A 158 -22.47 -26.62 -21.37
N GLY A 159 -22.09 -25.37 -21.63
CA GLY A 159 -22.91 -24.18 -21.44
C GLY A 159 -22.09 -23.00 -20.91
N PRO A 160 -22.66 -21.79 -20.92
CA PRO A 160 -22.02 -20.62 -20.35
C PRO A 160 -21.92 -20.74 -18.82
N GLU A 161 -20.81 -20.30 -18.26
CA GLU A 161 -20.73 -20.00 -16.82
C GLU A 161 -21.47 -18.70 -16.54
N GLU A 162 -22.20 -18.66 -15.43
CA GLU A 162 -23.02 -17.51 -15.04
C GLU A 162 -22.55 -16.94 -13.71
N ILE A 163 -22.63 -15.61 -13.59
CA ILE A 163 -22.41 -14.89 -12.33
C ILE A 163 -23.79 -14.63 -11.75
N THR A 164 -24.10 -15.25 -10.62
CA THR A 164 -25.42 -15.20 -9.98
C THR A 164 -25.30 -15.37 -8.48
N ARG A 165 -26.31 -14.86 -7.76
CA ARG A 165 -26.47 -15.08 -6.32
C ARG A 165 -27.02 -16.48 -6.00
N ASP A 166 -27.66 -17.16 -6.95
CA ASP A 166 -28.22 -18.51 -6.74
C ASP A 166 -27.12 -19.58 -6.82
N ILE A 167 -26.47 -19.83 -5.68
CA ILE A 167 -25.34 -20.76 -5.56
C ILE A 167 -25.81 -22.03 -4.81
N PRO A 168 -25.59 -23.23 -5.36
CA PRO A 168 -26.04 -24.47 -4.72
C PRO A 168 -25.31 -24.72 -3.40
N ASN A 169 -26.04 -25.21 -2.40
CA ASN A 169 -25.52 -25.64 -1.09
C ASN A 169 -24.84 -24.54 -0.26
N VAL A 170 -25.16 -23.27 -0.51
CA VAL A 170 -24.67 -22.12 0.27
C VAL A 170 -25.80 -21.57 1.16
N SER A 171 -25.48 -21.20 2.41
CA SER A 171 -26.44 -20.61 3.33
C SER A 171 -26.75 -19.14 2.98
N GLU A 172 -27.95 -18.66 3.29
CA GLU A 172 -28.33 -17.25 3.10
C GLU A 172 -27.41 -16.28 3.86
N GLU A 173 -26.83 -16.71 4.98
CA GLU A 173 -25.87 -15.91 5.75
C GLU A 173 -24.60 -15.62 4.94
N ALA A 174 -24.09 -16.60 4.18
CA ALA A 174 -22.94 -16.43 3.31
C ALA A 174 -23.25 -15.58 2.06
N LEU A 175 -24.54 -15.44 1.70
CA LEU A 175 -25.00 -14.60 0.59
C LEU A 175 -25.32 -13.16 1.01
N LYS A 176 -25.28 -12.84 2.30
CA LYS A 176 -25.66 -11.52 2.86
C LYS A 176 -24.91 -10.36 2.21
N ASN A 177 -23.63 -10.56 1.89
CA ASN A 177 -22.77 -9.51 1.35
C ASN A 177 -22.91 -9.33 -0.18
N LEU A 178 -23.63 -10.24 -0.86
CA LEU A 178 -23.83 -10.24 -2.30
C LEU A 178 -25.10 -9.47 -2.69
N ASP A 179 -25.00 -8.71 -3.77
CA ASP A 179 -26.13 -8.09 -4.43
C ASP A 179 -26.98 -9.11 -5.21
N GLU A 180 -28.07 -8.65 -5.82
CA GLU A 180 -28.97 -9.49 -6.63
C GLU A 180 -28.27 -10.12 -7.85
N ALA A 181 -27.19 -9.51 -8.35
CA ALA A 181 -26.37 -10.04 -9.44
C ALA A 181 -25.30 -11.04 -8.95
N GLY A 182 -25.18 -11.28 -7.65
CA GLY A 182 -24.18 -12.18 -7.06
C GLY A 182 -22.80 -11.55 -6.90
N ILE A 183 -22.70 -10.22 -6.82
CA ILE A 183 -21.43 -9.48 -6.64
C ILE A 183 -21.43 -8.78 -5.28
N VAL A 184 -20.29 -8.77 -4.60
CA VAL A 184 -20.16 -8.13 -3.28
C VAL A 184 -20.40 -6.61 -3.32
N HIS A 185 -21.05 -6.09 -2.28
CA HIS A 185 -21.25 -4.65 -2.12
C HIS A 185 -19.95 -3.88 -1.82
N ILE A 186 -19.81 -2.69 -2.39
CA ILE A 186 -18.73 -1.75 -2.03
C ILE A 186 -18.95 -1.29 -0.60
N GLY A 187 -17.90 -1.34 0.22
CA GLY A 187 -17.94 -1.04 1.65
C GLY A 187 -18.22 -2.25 2.55
N ALA A 188 -18.49 -3.44 1.99
CA ALA A 188 -18.64 -4.65 2.79
C ALA A 188 -17.30 -5.05 3.43
N GLU A 189 -17.33 -5.39 4.71
CA GLU A 189 -16.21 -6.06 5.39
C GLU A 189 -16.30 -7.56 5.10
N VAL A 190 -15.20 -8.12 4.59
CA VAL A 190 -15.10 -9.52 4.17
C VAL A 190 -13.96 -10.19 4.91
N ALA A 191 -14.19 -11.45 5.28
CA ALA A 191 -13.21 -12.32 5.90
C ALA A 191 -12.90 -13.53 5.02
N ALA A 192 -11.86 -14.27 5.39
CA ALA A 192 -11.47 -15.51 4.73
C ALA A 192 -12.66 -16.47 4.55
N GLY A 193 -12.88 -16.92 3.32
CA GLY A 193 -13.97 -17.85 2.96
C GLY A 193 -15.26 -17.18 2.47
N ASP A 194 -15.44 -15.88 2.71
CA ASP A 194 -16.58 -15.12 2.21
C ASP A 194 -16.58 -15.07 0.67
N ILE A 195 -17.77 -15.07 0.09
CA ILE A 195 -17.95 -15.04 -1.36
C ILE A 195 -17.89 -13.59 -1.83
N LEU A 196 -16.95 -13.28 -2.73
CA LEU A 196 -16.84 -11.98 -3.37
C LEU A 196 -17.70 -11.90 -4.63
N VAL A 197 -17.72 -12.98 -5.41
CA VAL A 197 -18.50 -13.08 -6.64
C VAL A 197 -19.01 -14.51 -6.79
N GLY A 198 -20.33 -14.66 -6.79
CA GLY A 198 -21.02 -15.91 -7.07
C GLY A 198 -20.80 -16.34 -8.50
N LYS A 199 -20.29 -17.55 -8.71
CA LYS A 199 -20.11 -18.12 -10.04
C LYS A 199 -20.54 -19.58 -10.06
N ILE A 200 -21.34 -19.93 -11.06
CA ILE A 200 -21.78 -21.30 -11.30
C ILE A 200 -21.23 -21.80 -12.64
N THR A 201 -20.74 -23.03 -12.64
CA THR A 201 -20.28 -23.73 -13.85
C THR A 201 -21.21 -24.92 -14.13
N PRO A 202 -21.78 -25.04 -15.35
CA PRO A 202 -22.53 -26.22 -15.75
C PRO A 202 -21.70 -27.49 -15.61
N LYS A 203 -22.28 -28.52 -14.97
CA LYS A 203 -21.64 -29.80 -14.72
C LYS A 203 -22.37 -30.89 -15.48
N GLY A 204 -21.63 -31.77 -16.15
CA GLY A 204 -22.21 -32.98 -16.73
C GLY A 204 -22.67 -33.98 -15.66
N GLU A 205 -23.66 -34.81 -16.01
CA GLU A 205 -24.11 -35.90 -15.14
C GLU A 205 -22.93 -36.84 -14.84
N SER A 206 -22.58 -36.94 -13.55
CA SER A 206 -21.56 -37.87 -13.07
C SER A 206 -22.26 -39.14 -12.60
N PRO A 207 -21.75 -40.35 -12.95
CA PRO A 207 -22.32 -41.58 -12.41
C PRO A 207 -22.17 -41.58 -10.88
N MET A 208 -23.29 -41.64 -10.18
CA MET A 208 -23.31 -41.62 -8.72
C MET A 208 -23.10 -43.01 -8.15
N THR A 209 -22.48 -43.11 -6.97
CA THR A 209 -22.37 -44.40 -6.27
C THR A 209 -23.75 -44.84 -5.72
N PRO A 210 -23.96 -46.15 -5.46
CA PRO A 210 -25.20 -46.63 -4.85
C PRO A 210 -25.55 -45.91 -3.54
N GLU A 211 -24.54 -45.56 -2.74
CA GLU A 211 -24.67 -44.86 -1.46
C GLU A 211 -25.18 -43.41 -1.66
N GLU A 212 -24.59 -42.66 -2.59
CA GLU A 212 -25.04 -41.31 -2.94
C GLU A 212 -26.46 -41.32 -3.50
N LYS A 213 -26.77 -42.32 -4.33
CA LYS A 213 -28.10 -42.51 -4.90
C LYS A 213 -29.15 -42.79 -3.83
N LEU A 214 -28.80 -43.61 -2.83
CA LEU A 214 -29.67 -43.90 -1.69
C LEU A 214 -29.89 -42.65 -0.83
N LEU A 215 -28.83 -41.90 -0.51
CA LEU A 215 -28.93 -40.66 0.26
C LEU A 215 -29.85 -39.64 -0.41
N ARG A 216 -29.69 -39.43 -1.73
CA ARG A 216 -30.59 -38.55 -2.50
C ARG A 216 -32.03 -39.04 -2.51
N ALA A 217 -32.24 -40.36 -2.61
CA ALA A 217 -33.59 -40.92 -2.54
C ALA A 217 -34.24 -40.72 -1.16
N ILE A 218 -33.46 -40.74 -0.08
CA ILE A 218 -33.95 -40.50 1.29
C ILE A 218 -34.26 -39.02 1.53
N PHE A 219 -33.34 -38.12 1.17
CA PHE A 219 -33.47 -36.68 1.45
C PHE A 219 -34.23 -35.90 0.38
N GLY A 220 -34.52 -36.51 -0.77
CA GLY A 220 -35.21 -35.85 -1.89
C GLY A 220 -34.41 -34.72 -2.53
N GLU A 221 -33.10 -34.63 -2.26
CA GLU A 221 -32.22 -33.63 -2.86
C GLU A 221 -32.07 -33.88 -4.36
N LYS A 222 -32.48 -32.89 -5.16
CA LYS A 222 -32.27 -32.93 -6.61
C LYS A 222 -30.78 -32.82 -6.92
N ALA A 223 -30.35 -33.51 -7.98
CA ALA A 223 -29.05 -33.24 -8.56
C ALA A 223 -28.98 -31.77 -8.97
N SER A 224 -28.03 -31.02 -8.42
CA SER A 224 -27.68 -29.72 -9.00
C SER A 224 -26.84 -29.99 -10.25
N ASP A 225 -27.34 -29.52 -11.39
CA ASP A 225 -26.65 -29.60 -12.68
C ASP A 225 -25.51 -28.57 -12.79
N VAL A 226 -25.27 -27.81 -11.72
CA VAL A 226 -24.26 -26.75 -11.64
C VAL A 226 -23.33 -26.97 -10.47
N ARG A 227 -22.09 -26.49 -10.61
CA ARG A 227 -21.06 -26.53 -9.58
C ARG A 227 -20.73 -25.11 -9.14
N ASP A 228 -20.59 -24.91 -7.82
CA ASP A 228 -20.03 -23.67 -7.25
C ASP A 228 -18.55 -23.54 -7.66
N THR A 229 -18.25 -22.49 -8.41
CA THR A 229 -16.90 -22.06 -8.81
C THR A 229 -16.68 -20.57 -8.47
N SER A 230 -17.38 -20.10 -7.44
CA SER A 230 -17.38 -18.72 -6.96
C SER A 230 -16.01 -18.26 -6.49
N LEU A 231 -15.78 -16.96 -6.61
CA LEU A 231 -14.60 -16.29 -6.07
C LEU A 231 -14.78 -16.07 -4.58
N ARG A 232 -13.86 -16.60 -3.78
CA ARG A 232 -13.85 -16.45 -2.32
C ARG A 232 -12.59 -15.75 -1.85
N VAL A 233 -12.69 -15.05 -0.73
CA VAL A 233 -11.51 -14.44 -0.07
C VAL A 233 -10.56 -15.56 0.38
N PRO A 234 -9.26 -15.51 0.01
CA PRO A 234 -8.31 -16.52 0.43
C PRO A 234 -8.17 -16.62 1.97
N PRO A 235 -7.76 -17.80 2.49
CA PRO A 235 -7.45 -17.94 3.91
C PRO A 235 -6.34 -16.98 4.35
N GLY A 236 -6.59 -16.24 5.44
CA GLY A 236 -5.65 -15.27 6.02
C GLY A 236 -5.85 -13.83 5.54
N ASP A 237 -6.58 -13.63 4.44
CA ASP A 237 -6.92 -12.29 3.97
C ASP A 237 -8.27 -11.84 4.56
N ALA A 238 -8.33 -10.56 4.91
CA ALA A 238 -9.55 -9.90 5.37
C ALA A 238 -9.43 -8.40 5.08
N GLY A 239 -10.56 -7.73 4.87
CA GLY A 239 -10.55 -6.30 4.60
C GLY A 239 -11.89 -5.75 4.18
N THR A 240 -11.88 -4.52 3.66
CA THR A 240 -13.08 -3.85 3.16
C THR A 240 -13.03 -3.78 1.65
N VAL A 241 -14.12 -4.15 0.99
CA VAL A 241 -14.25 -3.98 -0.47
C VAL A 241 -14.28 -2.48 -0.79
N VAL A 242 -13.30 -1.99 -1.53
CA VAL A 242 -13.19 -0.55 -1.87
C VAL A 242 -13.72 -0.23 -3.26
N GLU A 243 -13.55 -1.16 -4.21
CA GLU A 243 -13.92 -0.94 -5.59
C GLU A 243 -14.29 -2.26 -6.25
N VAL A 244 -15.28 -2.24 -7.14
CA VAL A 244 -15.66 -3.38 -7.97
C VAL A 244 -15.74 -2.90 -9.42
N ARG A 245 -15.05 -3.60 -10.32
CA ARG A 245 -15.11 -3.34 -11.76
C ARG A 245 -15.72 -4.54 -12.46
N VAL A 246 -16.69 -4.27 -13.32
CA VAL A 246 -17.37 -5.28 -14.14
C VAL A 246 -17.07 -4.97 -15.60
N PHE A 247 -16.44 -5.92 -16.28
CA PHE A 247 -16.13 -5.84 -17.69
C PHE A 247 -17.04 -6.80 -18.44
N ASN A 248 -17.76 -6.28 -19.44
CA ASN A 248 -18.68 -7.05 -20.25
C ASN A 248 -18.19 -7.06 -21.70
N ARG A 249 -18.26 -8.25 -22.32
CA ARG A 249 -17.93 -8.37 -23.75
C ARG A 249 -18.95 -7.63 -24.60
N HIS A 250 -18.47 -7.06 -25.70
CA HIS A 250 -19.34 -6.44 -26.71
C HIS A 250 -20.40 -7.41 -27.23
N GLY A 251 -21.67 -6.99 -27.22
CA GLY A 251 -22.81 -7.74 -27.75
C GLY A 251 -23.55 -8.64 -26.74
N ILE A 252 -23.14 -8.66 -25.47
CA ILE A 252 -23.87 -9.32 -24.38
C ILE A 252 -24.70 -8.29 -23.63
N ASP A 253 -25.91 -8.67 -23.21
CA ASP A 253 -26.76 -7.83 -22.37
C ASP A 253 -26.08 -7.54 -21.03
N LYS A 254 -26.11 -6.27 -20.62
CA LYS A 254 -25.49 -5.82 -19.36
C LYS A 254 -26.43 -6.11 -18.20
N ASP A 255 -25.89 -6.64 -17.11
CA ASP A 255 -26.64 -6.83 -15.87
C ASP A 255 -27.01 -5.49 -15.22
N GLU A 256 -28.00 -5.51 -14.33
CA GLU A 256 -28.44 -4.32 -13.58
C GLU A 256 -27.29 -3.64 -12.85
N ARG A 257 -26.39 -4.42 -12.23
CA ARG A 257 -25.20 -3.91 -11.55
C ARG A 257 -24.24 -3.21 -12.50
N ALA A 258 -24.01 -3.76 -13.69
CA ALA A 258 -23.13 -3.16 -14.68
C ALA A 258 -23.72 -1.84 -15.22
N MET A 259 -25.04 -1.81 -15.47
CA MET A 259 -25.74 -0.59 -15.86
C MET A 259 -25.71 0.48 -14.76
N ALA A 260 -25.81 0.09 -13.49
CA ALA A 260 -25.72 1.01 -12.36
C ALA A 260 -24.32 1.65 -12.26
N ILE A 261 -23.26 0.85 -12.34
CA ILE A 261 -21.86 1.33 -12.31
C ILE A 261 -21.59 2.27 -13.49
N GLU A 262 -22.05 1.91 -14.69
CA GLU A 262 -21.90 2.74 -15.88
C GLU A 262 -22.61 4.08 -15.75
N ARG A 263 -23.84 4.11 -15.20
CA ARG A 263 -24.57 5.36 -14.93
C ARG A 263 -23.85 6.23 -13.90
N GLU A 264 -23.37 5.64 -12.81
CA GLU A 264 -22.61 6.37 -11.77
C GLU A 264 -21.34 7.01 -12.36
N GLU A 265 -20.62 6.28 -13.22
CA GLU A 265 -19.41 6.80 -13.86
C GLU A 265 -19.73 7.90 -14.88
N ILE A 266 -20.85 7.78 -15.63
CA ILE A 266 -21.33 8.86 -16.52
C ILE A 266 -21.70 10.11 -15.71
N GLU A 267 -22.38 9.96 -14.58
CA GLU A 267 -22.72 11.08 -13.68
C GLU A 267 -21.47 11.75 -13.12
N ARG A 268 -20.45 10.96 -12.74
CA ARG A 268 -19.15 11.48 -12.30
C ARG A 268 -18.46 12.29 -13.41
N LEU A 269 -18.41 11.75 -14.62
CA LEU A 269 -17.86 12.44 -15.80
C LEU A 269 -18.65 13.71 -16.15
N ALA A 270 -19.97 13.71 -15.96
CA ALA A 270 -20.82 14.87 -16.20
C ALA A 270 -20.54 15.96 -15.16
N LYS A 271 -20.39 15.58 -13.88
CA LYS A 271 -20.01 16.50 -12.81
C LYS A 271 -18.62 17.11 -13.06
N ASP A 272 -17.65 16.29 -13.47
CA ASP A 272 -16.31 16.78 -13.83
C ASP A 272 -16.36 17.80 -14.97
N ARG A 273 -17.14 17.50 -16.03
CA ARG A 273 -17.37 18.43 -17.14
C ARG A 273 -18.01 19.72 -16.66
N ASP A 274 -19.07 19.64 -15.86
CA ASP A 274 -19.82 20.81 -15.39
C ASP A 274 -18.96 21.69 -14.48
N ASP A 275 -18.13 21.08 -13.65
CA ASP A 275 -17.19 21.78 -12.80
C ASP A 275 -16.07 22.46 -13.62
N GLU A 276 -15.45 21.75 -14.57
CA GLU A 276 -14.48 22.33 -15.52
C GLU A 276 -15.09 23.50 -16.29
N GLN A 277 -16.34 23.35 -16.74
CA GLN A 277 -17.09 24.42 -17.41
C GLN A 277 -17.35 25.60 -16.47
N SER A 278 -17.76 25.36 -15.22
CA SER A 278 -18.01 26.44 -14.25
C SER A 278 -16.76 27.26 -13.92
N ILE A 279 -15.59 26.60 -13.88
CA ILE A 279 -14.29 27.21 -13.65
C ILE A 279 -13.89 28.06 -14.86
N LEU A 280 -14.05 27.50 -16.06
CA LEU A 280 -13.81 28.21 -17.31
C LEU A 280 -14.71 29.45 -17.42
N ASP A 281 -16.02 29.30 -17.17
CA ASP A 281 -17.00 30.37 -17.14
C ASP A 281 -16.57 31.47 -16.17
N ARG A 282 -16.28 31.12 -14.91
CA ARG A 282 -15.88 32.08 -13.88
C ARG A 282 -14.65 32.88 -14.30
N ASN A 283 -13.64 32.23 -14.87
CA ASN A 283 -12.41 32.90 -15.33
C ASN A 283 -12.69 33.85 -16.49
N VAL A 284 -13.35 33.36 -17.54
CA VAL A 284 -13.63 34.16 -18.75
C VAL A 284 -14.52 35.36 -18.42
N TYR A 285 -15.57 35.17 -17.61
CA TYR A 285 -16.43 36.28 -17.19
C TYR A 285 -15.72 37.26 -16.25
N ALA A 286 -14.77 36.82 -15.42
CA ALA A 286 -13.96 37.73 -14.60
C ALA A 286 -13.06 38.61 -15.48
N ARG A 287 -12.38 38.02 -16.47
CA ARG A 287 -11.55 38.76 -17.44
C ARG A 287 -12.40 39.71 -18.30
N LEU A 288 -13.58 39.25 -18.75
CA LEU A 288 -14.54 40.08 -19.47
C LEU A 288 -15.02 41.25 -18.61
N LYS A 289 -15.27 41.02 -17.32
CA LYS A 289 -15.65 42.08 -16.38
C LYS A 289 -14.54 43.12 -16.25
N GLU A 290 -13.28 42.71 -16.06
CA GLU A 290 -12.13 43.63 -16.02
C GLU A 290 -11.97 44.45 -17.30
N MET A 291 -12.14 43.81 -18.47
CA MET A 291 -12.05 44.47 -19.78
C MET A 291 -13.17 45.50 -19.99
N LEU A 292 -14.37 45.23 -19.48
CA LEU A 292 -15.55 46.07 -19.61
C LEU A 292 -15.65 47.15 -18.51
N PHE A 293 -15.03 46.94 -17.35
CA PHE A 293 -15.16 47.82 -16.19
C PHE A 293 -14.68 49.25 -16.49
N GLY A 294 -15.53 50.24 -16.22
CA GLY A 294 -15.21 51.66 -16.40
C GLY A 294 -15.25 52.18 -17.85
N LYS A 295 -15.50 51.32 -18.85
CA LYS A 295 -15.67 51.72 -20.26
C LYS A 295 -17.12 52.07 -20.58
N THR A 296 -17.32 52.90 -21.61
CA THR A 296 -18.63 53.30 -22.13
C THR A 296 -19.06 52.36 -23.25
N ALA A 297 -20.21 51.70 -23.09
CA ALA A 297 -20.79 50.87 -24.15
C ALA A 297 -21.84 51.64 -24.98
N THR A 298 -21.76 51.51 -26.29
CA THR A 298 -22.63 52.10 -27.31
C THR A 298 -23.93 51.30 -27.46
N THR A 299 -23.84 49.97 -27.34
CA THR A 299 -24.97 49.03 -27.41
C THR A 299 -24.88 48.03 -26.27
N GLY A 300 -26.02 47.62 -25.70
CA GLY A 300 -26.07 46.62 -24.64
C GLY A 300 -27.40 45.86 -24.60
N PRO A 301 -27.52 44.84 -23.74
CA PRO A 301 -28.72 44.03 -23.58
C PRO A 301 -29.95 44.84 -23.15
N LYS A 302 -31.16 44.30 -23.41
CA LYS A 302 -32.46 44.95 -23.09
C LYS A 302 -32.47 45.49 -21.66
N GLY A 303 -32.56 46.82 -21.53
CA GLY A 303 -32.56 47.55 -20.25
C GLY A 303 -31.31 48.41 -20.00
N TYR A 304 -30.30 48.36 -20.88
CA TYR A 304 -29.11 49.21 -20.80
C TYR A 304 -29.32 50.57 -21.50
N VAL A 305 -28.84 51.66 -20.89
CA VAL A 305 -28.88 53.01 -21.46
C VAL A 305 -27.56 53.26 -22.20
N ALA A 306 -27.62 53.54 -23.51
CA ALA A 306 -26.43 53.81 -24.31
C ALA A 306 -25.64 55.02 -23.74
N GLY A 307 -24.32 54.86 -23.59
CA GLY A 307 -23.43 55.93 -23.09
C GLY A 307 -23.24 56.01 -21.57
N THR A 308 -23.82 55.10 -20.77
CA THR A 308 -23.43 54.99 -19.35
C THR A 308 -22.10 54.25 -19.16
N LYS A 309 -21.40 54.52 -18.06
CA LYS A 309 -20.22 53.73 -17.67
C LYS A 309 -20.64 52.39 -17.08
N LEU A 310 -19.93 51.34 -17.46
CA LEU A 310 -20.14 49.99 -16.92
C LEU A 310 -19.56 49.92 -15.49
N ASN A 311 -20.45 49.77 -14.52
CA ASN A 311 -20.15 49.69 -13.08
C ASN A 311 -20.68 48.35 -12.51
N ASP A 312 -20.33 48.01 -11.26
CA ASP A 312 -20.79 46.75 -10.62
C ASP A 312 -22.33 46.60 -10.65
N ALA A 313 -23.08 47.68 -10.43
CA ALA A 313 -24.54 47.67 -10.49
C ALA A 313 -25.13 47.28 -11.87
N THR A 314 -24.44 47.58 -12.97
CA THR A 314 -24.85 47.15 -14.32
C THR A 314 -24.54 45.67 -14.58
N PHE A 315 -23.49 45.12 -13.98
CA PHE A 315 -23.14 43.70 -14.09
C PHE A 315 -24.06 42.82 -13.23
N ASP A 316 -24.45 43.28 -12.05
CA ASP A 316 -25.36 42.54 -11.15
C ASP A 316 -26.81 42.52 -11.67
N ALA A 317 -27.21 43.53 -12.46
CA ALA A 317 -28.56 43.65 -13.02
C ALA A 317 -28.82 42.72 -14.23
N GLN A 318 -27.78 42.13 -14.84
CA GLN A 318 -27.90 41.34 -16.07
C GLN A 318 -27.22 39.96 -15.94
N PRO A 319 -27.85 38.88 -16.44
CA PRO A 319 -27.22 37.56 -16.45
C PRO A 319 -25.88 37.55 -17.22
N ARG A 320 -24.90 36.81 -16.72
CA ARG A 320 -23.54 36.71 -17.29
C ARG A 320 -23.52 36.39 -18.79
N SER A 321 -24.43 35.53 -19.26
CA SER A 321 -24.55 35.17 -20.68
C SER A 321 -24.80 36.36 -21.60
N LYS A 322 -25.34 37.48 -21.10
CA LYS A 322 -25.60 38.69 -21.88
C LYS A 322 -24.44 39.68 -21.91
N TRP A 323 -23.36 39.43 -21.16
CA TRP A 323 -22.21 40.35 -21.11
C TRP A 323 -21.48 40.45 -22.45
N TRP A 324 -21.55 39.41 -23.28
CA TRP A 324 -21.03 39.41 -24.66
C TRP A 324 -21.78 40.34 -25.62
N GLN A 325 -22.95 40.86 -25.23
CA GLN A 325 -23.76 41.76 -26.07
C GLN A 325 -23.40 43.24 -25.89
N PHE A 326 -22.47 43.56 -24.99
CA PHE A 326 -21.97 44.92 -24.83
C PHE A 326 -21.00 45.27 -25.97
N ALA A 327 -21.33 46.30 -26.75
CA ALA A 327 -20.44 46.85 -27.76
C ALA A 327 -19.77 48.13 -27.22
N LEU A 328 -18.45 48.19 -27.29
CA LEU A 328 -17.64 49.34 -26.87
C LEU A 328 -17.28 50.24 -28.05
N GLU A 329 -16.92 51.50 -27.78
CA GLU A 329 -16.42 52.44 -28.79
C GLU A 329 -14.96 52.19 -29.21
N ASP A 330 -14.18 51.44 -28.41
CA ASP A 330 -12.77 51.16 -28.68
C ASP A 330 -12.59 49.87 -29.49
N ASP A 331 -12.20 50.01 -30.76
CA ASP A 331 -11.99 48.92 -31.72
C ASP A 331 -10.96 47.88 -31.23
N LYS A 332 -9.95 48.28 -30.45
CA LYS A 332 -8.94 47.33 -29.93
C LYS A 332 -9.54 46.38 -28.90
N VAL A 333 -10.36 46.93 -28.00
CA VAL A 333 -11.00 46.14 -26.94
C VAL A 333 -12.08 45.25 -27.52
N MET A 334 -12.78 45.69 -28.56
CA MET A 334 -13.73 44.86 -29.30
C MET A 334 -13.06 43.66 -29.97
N ALA A 335 -11.90 43.86 -30.61
CA ALA A 335 -11.14 42.75 -31.19
C ALA A 335 -10.64 41.74 -30.13
N GLU A 336 -10.20 42.22 -28.96
CA GLU A 336 -9.83 41.35 -27.83
C GLU A 336 -11.05 40.59 -27.27
N MET A 337 -12.22 41.23 -27.21
CA MET A 337 -13.47 40.60 -26.74
C MET A 337 -13.95 39.51 -27.70
N GLU A 338 -13.90 39.75 -29.01
CA GLU A 338 -14.24 38.75 -30.03
C GLU A 338 -13.27 37.56 -30.01
N ALA A 339 -11.97 37.81 -29.85
CA ALA A 339 -10.98 36.75 -29.71
C ALA A 339 -11.21 35.89 -28.45
N LEU A 340 -11.52 36.52 -27.32
CA LEU A 340 -11.85 35.83 -26.07
C LEU A 340 -13.14 35.01 -26.18
N HIS A 341 -14.17 35.54 -26.86
CA HIS A 341 -15.42 34.82 -27.10
C HIS A 341 -15.22 33.59 -27.98
N ALA A 342 -14.49 33.72 -29.10
CA ALA A 342 -14.20 32.62 -30.01
C ALA A 342 -13.44 31.48 -29.31
N GLN A 343 -12.45 31.83 -28.49
CA GLN A 343 -11.70 30.85 -27.70
C GLN A 343 -12.53 30.16 -26.62
N TYR A 344 -13.42 30.91 -25.97
CA TYR A 344 -14.35 30.34 -24.98
C TYR A 344 -15.29 29.32 -25.63
N GLU A 345 -15.85 29.63 -26.80
CA GLU A 345 -16.69 28.68 -27.56
C GLU A 345 -15.88 27.44 -28.00
N GLU A 346 -14.65 27.62 -28.48
CA GLU A 346 -13.77 26.50 -28.86
C GLU A 346 -13.45 25.59 -27.66
N SER A 347 -13.08 26.18 -26.52
CA SER A 347 -12.77 25.46 -25.29
C SER A 347 -13.99 24.68 -24.78
N ARG A 348 -15.18 25.30 -24.82
CA ARG A 348 -16.43 24.64 -24.43
C ARG A 348 -16.78 23.46 -25.34
N LYS A 349 -16.60 23.63 -26.66
CA LYS A 349 -16.83 22.57 -27.63
C LYS A 349 -15.86 21.40 -27.46
N LEU A 350 -14.59 21.69 -27.18
CA LEU A 350 -13.56 20.67 -26.93
C LEU A 350 -13.86 19.89 -25.64
N LEU A 351 -14.33 20.57 -24.60
CA LEU A 351 -14.77 19.96 -23.35
C LEU A 351 -15.97 19.01 -23.57
N GLU A 352 -16.96 19.46 -24.34
CA GLU A 352 -18.13 18.66 -24.71
C GLU A 352 -17.77 17.43 -25.55
N GLN A 353 -16.90 17.60 -26.57
CA GLN A 353 -16.39 16.49 -27.37
C GLN A 353 -15.64 15.46 -26.51
N ARG A 354 -14.77 15.92 -25.60
CA ARG A 354 -14.04 15.03 -24.69
C ARG A 354 -14.99 14.24 -23.79
N PHE A 355 -16.07 14.87 -23.33
CA PHE A 355 -17.10 14.18 -22.55
C PHE A 355 -17.80 13.10 -23.37
N ILE A 356 -18.27 13.44 -24.59
CA ILE A 356 -18.91 12.48 -25.50
C ILE A 356 -17.98 11.31 -25.80
N ASP A 357 -16.72 11.58 -26.16
CA ASP A 357 -15.72 10.54 -26.45
C ASP A 357 -15.48 9.60 -25.26
N LYS A 358 -15.51 10.11 -24.02
CA LYS A 358 -15.37 9.29 -22.81
C LYS A 358 -16.62 8.43 -22.56
N VAL A 359 -17.81 9.01 -22.73
CA VAL A 359 -19.08 8.29 -22.59
C VAL A 359 -19.20 7.18 -23.64
N ASP A 360 -18.86 7.47 -24.90
CA ASP A 360 -18.87 6.49 -25.98
C ASP A 360 -17.89 5.34 -25.72
N LYS A 361 -16.70 5.63 -25.20
CA LYS A 361 -15.72 4.59 -24.82
C LYS A 361 -16.24 3.70 -23.70
N LEU A 362 -16.91 4.27 -22.70
CA LEU A 362 -17.52 3.50 -21.61
C LEU A 362 -18.66 2.61 -22.11
N GLN A 363 -19.46 3.09 -23.07
CA GLN A 363 -20.60 2.35 -23.63
C GLN A 363 -20.18 1.23 -24.58
N ARG A 364 -19.05 1.37 -25.29
CA ARG A 364 -18.60 0.46 -26.36
C ARG A 364 -18.35 -0.98 -25.88
N GLY A 365 -18.20 -1.20 -24.58
CA GLY A 365 -17.88 -2.50 -23.99
C GLY A 365 -16.41 -2.88 -24.15
N ASP A 366 -15.98 -3.91 -23.42
CA ASP A 366 -14.57 -4.25 -23.28
C ASP A 366 -14.14 -5.39 -24.19
N GLU A 367 -12.88 -5.34 -24.63
CA GLU A 367 -12.23 -6.46 -25.34
C GLU A 367 -11.75 -7.51 -24.35
N LEU A 368 -12.52 -8.60 -24.22
CA LEU A 368 -12.20 -9.72 -23.34
C LEU A 368 -11.53 -10.89 -24.10
N PRO A 369 -10.69 -11.70 -23.40
CA PRO A 369 -10.08 -12.89 -23.99
C PRO A 369 -11.10 -13.84 -24.65
N PRO A 370 -10.69 -14.63 -25.65
CA PRO A 370 -11.60 -15.53 -26.34
C PRO A 370 -12.28 -16.50 -25.37
N GLY A 371 -13.60 -16.59 -25.46
CA GLY A 371 -14.43 -17.43 -24.59
C GLY A 371 -14.77 -16.80 -23.24
N VAL A 372 -14.25 -15.62 -22.89
CA VAL A 372 -14.67 -14.89 -21.69
C VAL A 372 -15.84 -13.98 -22.04
N MET A 373 -16.96 -14.17 -21.35
CA MET A 373 -18.19 -13.41 -21.54
C MET A 373 -18.21 -12.18 -20.63
N LYS A 374 -17.83 -12.38 -19.36
CA LYS A 374 -17.81 -11.36 -18.32
C LYS A 374 -16.61 -11.55 -17.41
N MET A 375 -16.03 -10.45 -16.94
CA MET A 375 -14.95 -10.44 -15.96
C MET A 375 -15.32 -9.48 -14.83
N VAL A 376 -15.16 -9.93 -13.59
CA VAL A 376 -15.37 -9.09 -12.40
C VAL A 376 -14.07 -9.00 -11.62
N LYS A 377 -13.67 -7.78 -11.30
CA LYS A 377 -12.52 -7.48 -10.45
C LYS A 377 -13.01 -6.83 -9.17
N VAL A 378 -12.59 -7.37 -8.03
CA VAL A 378 -12.93 -6.87 -6.71
C VAL A 378 -11.63 -6.44 -6.03
N PHE A 379 -11.58 -5.18 -5.59
CA PHE A 379 -10.47 -4.62 -4.85
C PHE A 379 -10.80 -4.63 -3.37
N VAL A 380 -9.99 -5.33 -2.58
CA VAL A 380 -10.13 -5.41 -1.12
C VAL A 380 -8.99 -4.66 -0.49
N ALA A 381 -9.32 -3.69 0.35
CA ALA A 381 -8.33 -2.93 1.12
C ALA A 381 -8.18 -3.52 2.52
N THR A 382 -6.94 -3.87 2.87
CA THR A 382 -6.57 -4.40 4.18
C THR A 382 -5.66 -3.41 4.90
N LYS A 383 -6.01 -3.07 6.13
CA LYS A 383 -5.11 -2.34 7.03
C LYS A 383 -4.21 -3.34 7.74
N ARG A 384 -2.93 -3.36 7.38
CA ARG A 384 -1.94 -4.25 7.97
C ARG A 384 -1.16 -3.51 9.05
N LYS A 385 -1.47 -3.82 10.31
CA LYS A 385 -0.73 -3.30 11.48
C LYS A 385 0.66 -3.94 11.57
N ILE A 386 1.51 -3.41 12.45
CA ILE A 386 2.80 -4.04 12.75
C ILE A 386 2.57 -5.21 13.71
N GLN A 387 3.25 -6.32 13.48
CA GLN A 387 3.13 -7.51 14.33
C GLN A 387 4.46 -8.27 14.44
N PRO A 388 4.62 -9.17 15.43
CA PRO A 388 5.78 -10.04 15.52
C PRO A 388 5.99 -10.85 14.23
N GLY A 389 7.22 -10.92 13.76
CA GLY A 389 7.59 -11.52 12.47
C GLY A 389 7.74 -10.52 11.32
N ASP A 390 7.16 -9.32 11.43
CA ASP A 390 7.37 -8.28 10.42
C ASP A 390 8.81 -7.79 10.41
N LYS A 391 9.31 -7.45 9.21
CA LYS A 391 10.68 -6.96 9.04
C LYS A 391 10.73 -5.44 9.04
N MET A 392 11.57 -4.89 9.91
CA MET A 392 11.88 -3.46 9.97
C MET A 392 13.34 -3.22 9.64
N ALA A 393 13.67 -1.99 9.25
CA ALA A 393 15.05 -1.58 9.05
C ALA A 393 15.23 -0.08 9.27
N GLY A 394 16.42 0.31 9.73
CA GLY A 394 16.91 1.68 9.59
C GLY A 394 17.61 1.91 8.25
N ARG A 395 18.05 3.14 8.02
CA ARG A 395 18.75 3.54 6.78
C ARG A 395 20.20 3.02 6.71
N HIS A 396 20.78 2.65 7.85
CA HIS A 396 22.17 2.22 8.01
C HIS A 396 22.37 0.70 7.86
N GLY A 397 21.43 -0.01 7.22
CA GLY A 397 21.50 -1.45 7.01
C GLY A 397 21.21 -2.30 8.24
N ASN A 398 20.85 -1.68 9.37
CA ASN A 398 20.33 -2.34 10.56
C ASN A 398 18.92 -2.89 10.27
N LYS A 399 18.85 -4.14 9.84
CA LYS A 399 17.61 -4.87 9.60
C LYS A 399 17.31 -5.72 10.81
N GLY A 400 16.03 -5.85 11.13
CA GLY A 400 15.59 -6.70 12.21
C GLY A 400 14.17 -7.20 12.03
N VAL A 401 13.85 -8.26 12.76
CA VAL A 401 12.50 -8.82 12.81
C VAL A 401 11.89 -8.43 14.15
N VAL A 402 10.64 -7.97 14.12
CA VAL A 402 9.91 -7.69 15.36
C VAL A 402 9.72 -9.00 16.12
N SER A 403 10.31 -9.12 17.31
CA SER A 403 10.21 -10.35 18.10
C SER A 403 9.00 -10.32 19.04
N ARG A 404 8.76 -9.18 19.68
CA ARG A 404 7.68 -9.00 20.64
C ARG A 404 7.23 -7.54 20.66
N ILE A 405 5.93 -7.37 20.86
CA ILE A 405 5.31 -6.11 21.24
C ILE A 405 5.04 -6.18 22.74
N VAL A 406 5.60 -5.24 23.49
CA VAL A 406 5.58 -5.21 24.96
C VAL A 406 4.69 -4.05 25.43
N PRO A 407 3.88 -4.22 26.50
CA PRO A 407 3.08 -3.15 27.07
C PRO A 407 3.92 -1.91 27.40
N ILE A 408 3.29 -0.74 27.44
CA ILE A 408 4.01 0.53 27.63
C ILE A 408 4.69 0.55 28.99
N GLU A 409 4.00 0.10 30.04
CA GLU A 409 4.47 0.05 31.43
C GLU A 409 5.72 -0.83 31.61
N ASP A 410 5.92 -1.81 30.74
CA ASP A 410 7.08 -2.70 30.80
C ASP A 410 8.30 -2.09 30.08
N MET A 411 8.12 -1.05 29.26
CA MET A 411 9.21 -0.46 28.48
C MET A 411 10.14 0.38 29.35
N PRO A 412 11.44 0.47 29.01
CA PRO A 412 12.32 1.45 29.64
C PRO A 412 11.76 2.87 29.49
N TYR A 413 11.88 3.67 30.54
CA TYR A 413 11.44 5.07 30.53
C TYR A 413 12.55 6.01 31.02
N LEU A 414 12.43 7.27 30.61
CA LEU A 414 13.35 8.36 30.95
C LEU A 414 12.98 9.03 32.28
N GLU A 415 13.87 9.86 32.82
CA GLU A 415 13.60 10.66 34.04
C GLU A 415 12.33 11.53 33.96
N ASP A 416 11.91 11.91 32.74
CA ASP A 416 10.68 12.68 32.49
C ASP A 416 9.41 11.82 32.40
N GLY A 417 9.53 10.50 32.58
CA GLY A 417 8.43 9.53 32.45
C GLY A 417 8.11 9.11 31.01
N THR A 418 8.84 9.63 30.01
CA THR A 418 8.65 9.23 28.62
C THR A 418 9.18 7.82 28.39
N HIS A 419 8.32 6.92 27.94
CA HIS A 419 8.70 5.56 27.59
C HIS A 419 9.33 5.51 26.20
N VAL A 420 10.31 4.63 26.04
CA VAL A 420 10.98 4.35 24.76
C VAL A 420 10.04 3.61 23.83
N ASP A 421 10.07 3.92 22.53
CA ASP A 421 9.20 3.29 21.54
C ASP A 421 9.79 1.95 21.03
N ILE A 422 11.12 1.87 20.83
CA ILE A 422 11.84 0.67 20.35
C ILE A 422 13.12 0.42 21.17
N VAL A 423 13.42 -0.84 21.48
CA VAL A 423 14.73 -1.21 22.05
C VAL A 423 15.55 -1.99 21.02
N LEU A 424 16.75 -1.47 20.70
CA LEU A 424 17.69 -2.08 19.77
C LEU A 424 18.90 -2.65 20.50
N ASN A 425 19.46 -3.73 19.94
CA ASN A 425 20.64 -4.38 20.51
C ASN A 425 21.92 -3.58 20.20
N PRO A 426 22.68 -3.14 21.22
CA PRO A 426 23.93 -2.41 20.99
C PRO A 426 25.01 -3.27 20.34
N LEU A 427 24.99 -4.60 20.52
CA LEU A 427 26.02 -5.52 20.02
C LEU A 427 26.04 -5.62 18.49
N GLY A 428 24.94 -5.29 17.82
CA GLY A 428 24.88 -5.28 16.36
C GLY A 428 25.68 -4.15 15.71
N VAL A 429 25.97 -3.07 16.46
CA VAL A 429 26.63 -1.88 15.90
C VAL A 429 28.13 -2.09 15.68
N PRO A 430 28.93 -2.59 16.66
CA PRO A 430 30.36 -2.80 16.47
C PRO A 430 30.66 -3.85 15.39
N SER A 431 29.92 -4.96 15.37
CA SER A 431 30.17 -6.06 14.42
C SER A 431 29.91 -5.66 12.97
N ARG A 432 28.98 -4.72 12.72
CA ARG A 432 28.60 -4.27 11.38
C ARG A 432 29.27 -2.96 10.96
N MET A 433 29.98 -2.31 11.88
CA MET A 433 30.66 -1.02 11.68
C MET A 433 29.74 0.08 11.12
N ASN A 434 28.44 0.03 11.44
CA ASN A 434 27.45 1.01 10.99
C ASN A 434 27.18 2.07 12.08
N VAL A 435 28.24 2.79 12.45
CA VAL A 435 28.25 3.83 13.50
C VAL A 435 27.30 5.00 13.18
N GLY A 436 27.00 5.23 11.89
CA GLY A 436 26.08 6.28 11.44
C GLY A 436 24.71 6.24 12.13
N GLN A 437 24.21 5.05 12.51
CA GLN A 437 22.93 4.95 13.23
C GLN A 437 22.97 5.58 14.62
N ILE A 438 24.13 5.57 15.28
CA ILE A 438 24.33 6.20 16.60
C ILE A 438 24.40 7.72 16.44
N LEU A 439 25.11 8.20 15.40
CA LEU A 439 25.15 9.62 15.07
C LEU A 439 23.76 10.16 14.70
N GLU A 440 23.00 9.41 13.89
CA GLU A 440 21.60 9.71 13.59
C GLU A 440 20.77 9.79 14.87
N THR A 441 20.93 8.83 15.78
CA THR A 441 20.21 8.78 17.06
C THR A 441 20.50 10.00 17.92
N HIS A 442 21.78 10.40 18.05
CA HIS A 442 22.18 11.58 18.83
C HIS A 442 21.65 12.88 18.22
N LEU A 443 21.80 13.05 16.90
CA LEU A 443 21.32 14.25 16.21
C LEU A 443 19.78 14.32 16.23
N GLY A 444 19.09 13.21 15.99
CA GLY A 444 17.63 13.12 16.11
C GLY A 444 17.13 13.42 17.53
N TRP A 445 17.90 13.03 18.56
CA TRP A 445 17.62 13.41 19.95
C TRP A 445 17.69 14.93 20.16
N ALA A 446 18.72 15.58 19.61
CA ALA A 446 18.83 17.03 19.62
C ALA A 446 17.69 17.71 18.85
N CYS A 447 17.36 17.23 17.64
CA CYS A 447 16.25 17.74 16.81
C CYS A 447 14.93 17.75 17.58
N ARG A 448 14.59 16.64 18.25
CA ARG A 448 13.36 16.56 19.06
C ARG A 448 13.44 17.46 20.29
N GLY A 449 14.60 17.52 20.95
CA GLY A 449 14.78 18.34 22.15
C GLY A 449 14.62 19.84 21.87
N VAL A 450 15.19 20.33 20.76
CA VAL A 450 14.94 21.70 20.28
C VAL A 450 13.47 21.88 19.89
N GLY A 451 12.87 20.92 19.19
CA GLY A 451 11.45 20.96 18.85
C GLY A 451 10.52 21.07 20.08
N LYS A 452 10.83 20.37 21.17
CA LYS A 452 10.11 20.50 22.46
C LYS A 452 10.19 21.93 23.01
N LYS A 453 11.35 22.60 22.92
CA LYS A 453 11.49 24.00 23.34
C LYS A 453 10.65 24.95 22.47
N ILE A 454 10.62 24.71 21.16
CA ILE A 454 9.77 25.47 20.23
C ILE A 454 8.29 25.25 20.56
N ASP A 455 7.86 24.02 20.85
CA ASP A 455 6.49 23.71 21.28
C ASP A 455 6.09 24.49 22.55
N GLU A 456 6.98 24.59 23.53
CA GLU A 456 6.77 25.44 24.72
C GLU A 456 6.63 26.92 24.36
N MET A 457 7.44 27.44 23.44
CA MET A 457 7.36 28.82 22.97
C MET A 457 6.07 29.11 22.20
N VAL A 458 5.62 28.18 21.35
CA VAL A 458 4.34 28.27 20.63
C VAL A 458 3.17 28.27 21.62
N LYS A 459 3.21 27.43 22.66
CA LYS A 459 2.21 27.44 23.74
C LYS A 459 2.19 28.75 24.52
N ILE A 460 3.35 29.35 24.77
CA ILE A 460 3.45 30.67 25.40
C ILE A 460 2.80 31.74 24.53
N TYR A 461 3.04 31.70 23.21
CA TYR A 461 2.39 32.60 22.26
C TYR A 461 0.86 32.43 22.28
N GLN A 462 0.35 31.19 22.22
CA GLN A 462 -1.09 30.92 22.29
C GLN A 462 -1.76 31.44 23.58
N GLN A 463 -1.01 31.50 24.69
CA GLN A 463 -1.53 31.98 25.98
C GLN A 463 -1.37 33.49 26.20
N LYS A 464 -0.25 34.08 25.77
CA LYS A 464 0.14 35.46 26.12
C LYS A 464 0.26 36.41 24.92
N GLY A 465 0.23 35.88 23.70
CA GLY A 465 0.40 36.64 22.46
C GLY A 465 1.84 37.13 22.20
N ASP A 466 2.84 36.63 22.93
CA ASP A 466 4.23 37.07 22.78
C ASP A 466 5.01 36.19 21.77
N LEU A 467 5.35 36.77 20.62
CA LEU A 467 6.11 36.13 19.52
C LEU A 467 7.62 36.28 19.66
N THR A 468 8.08 37.19 20.52
CA THR A 468 9.50 37.53 20.69
C THR A 468 10.39 36.30 20.96
N PRO A 469 10.05 35.37 21.89
CA PRO A 469 10.90 34.22 22.17
C PRO A 469 10.97 33.25 20.98
N LEU A 470 9.85 33.01 20.30
CA LEU A 470 9.76 32.12 19.14
C LEU A 470 10.60 32.66 17.97
N LYS A 471 10.43 33.94 17.64
CA LYS A 471 11.17 34.60 16.55
C LYS A 471 12.67 34.57 16.80
N LYS A 472 13.11 34.84 18.04
CA LYS A 472 14.52 34.79 18.42
C LYS A 472 15.11 33.38 18.25
N GLU A 473 14.39 32.35 18.67
CA GLU A 473 14.87 30.97 18.56
C GLU A 473 14.95 30.51 17.09
N ILE A 474 13.92 30.82 16.29
CA ILE A 474 13.88 30.49 14.84
C ILE A 474 14.99 31.23 14.09
N SER A 475 15.16 32.54 14.29
CA SER A 475 16.24 33.29 13.64
C SER A 475 17.63 32.77 14.02
N ALA A 476 17.80 32.27 15.25
CA ALA A 476 19.05 31.64 15.67
C ALA A 476 19.22 30.21 15.15
N LEU A 477 18.16 29.50 14.75
CA LEU A 477 18.27 28.18 14.12
C LEU A 477 18.65 28.30 12.64
N TYR A 478 18.11 29.30 11.96
CA TYR A 478 18.32 29.56 10.53
C TYR A 478 19.23 30.77 10.31
N GLU A 479 20.29 30.90 11.12
CA GLU A 479 21.21 32.03 11.01
C GLU A 479 21.84 32.06 9.60
N GLY A 480 21.63 33.16 8.88
CA GLY A 480 22.11 33.35 7.50
C GLY A 480 21.15 32.93 6.39
N ASP A 481 19.91 32.54 6.71
CA ASP A 481 18.85 32.30 5.72
C ASP A 481 17.95 33.54 5.58
N ASP A 482 18.15 34.28 4.48
CA ASP A 482 17.41 35.51 4.16
C ASP A 482 15.90 35.25 4.01
N TYR A 483 15.49 34.03 3.63
CA TYR A 483 14.08 33.70 3.45
C TYR A 483 13.33 33.69 4.79
N VAL A 484 13.95 33.14 5.84
CA VAL A 484 13.33 33.02 7.17
C VAL A 484 13.23 34.39 7.86
N SER A 485 14.17 35.30 7.59
CA SER A 485 14.11 36.66 8.13
C SER A 485 12.97 37.50 7.56
N ASP A 486 12.57 37.22 6.31
CA ASP A 486 11.53 37.97 5.59
C ASP A 486 10.11 37.42 5.81
N LEU A 487 9.96 36.32 6.56
CA LEU A 487 8.65 35.75 6.87
C LEU A 487 7.78 36.68 7.71
N ASP A 488 6.50 36.73 7.38
CA ASP A 488 5.48 37.39 8.17
C ASP A 488 5.20 36.63 9.48
N ASP A 489 4.63 37.33 10.45
CA ASP A 489 4.41 36.77 11.79
C ASP A 489 3.50 35.52 11.76
N ASP A 490 2.51 35.45 10.86
CA ASP A 490 1.64 34.27 10.69
C ASP A 490 2.43 33.08 10.13
N SER A 491 3.31 33.30 9.15
CA SER A 491 4.20 32.26 8.63
C SER A 491 5.20 31.76 9.65
N ILE A 492 5.73 32.64 10.52
CA ILE A 492 6.62 32.25 11.62
C ILE A 492 5.89 31.32 12.62
N ILE A 493 4.62 31.59 12.91
CA ILE A 493 3.81 30.73 13.78
C ILE A 493 3.59 29.36 13.13
N ARG A 494 3.21 29.32 11.84
CA ARG A 494 3.04 28.06 11.09
C ARG A 494 4.35 27.24 11.07
N LEU A 495 5.48 27.91 10.85
CA LEU A 495 6.79 27.28 10.91
C LEU A 495 7.07 26.73 12.31
N GLY A 496 6.80 27.50 13.36
CA GLY A 496 6.93 27.05 14.76
C GLY A 496 6.07 25.82 15.07
N GLU A 497 4.81 25.79 14.61
CA GLU A 497 3.92 24.64 14.76
C GLU A 497 4.45 23.39 14.06
N HIS A 498 5.07 23.53 12.88
CA HIS A 498 5.71 22.41 12.20
C HIS A 498 6.96 21.92 12.93
N LEU A 499 7.82 22.85 13.37
CA LEU A 499 9.07 22.54 14.09
C LEU A 499 8.84 22.00 15.51
N SER A 500 7.65 22.19 16.09
CA SER A 500 7.26 21.64 17.40
C SER A 500 7.40 20.10 17.50
N LYS A 501 7.25 19.40 16.37
CA LYS A 501 7.44 17.94 16.28
C LYS A 501 8.92 17.55 16.35
N GLY A 502 9.81 18.41 15.90
CA GLY A 502 11.24 18.19 15.83
C GLY A 502 11.81 19.04 14.69
N VAL A 503 12.98 19.61 14.90
CA VAL A 503 13.64 20.44 13.88
C VAL A 503 14.28 19.52 12.83
N PRO A 504 13.83 19.51 11.57
CA PRO A 504 14.46 18.72 10.53
C PRO A 504 15.80 19.37 10.14
N ILE A 505 16.84 18.54 10.03
CA ILE A 505 18.20 18.94 9.69
C ILE A 505 18.67 18.12 8.49
N ALA A 506 19.33 18.77 7.54
CA ALA A 506 19.99 18.10 6.44
C ALA A 506 21.48 17.91 6.76
N THR A 507 21.96 16.67 6.68
CA THR A 507 23.38 16.32 6.70
C THR A 507 23.75 15.70 5.35
N PRO A 508 24.29 16.49 4.40
CA PRO A 508 24.66 16.00 3.08
C PRO A 508 25.66 14.84 3.12
N VAL A 509 25.67 14.05 2.04
CA VAL A 509 26.59 12.92 1.92
C VAL A 509 28.03 13.44 1.77
N PHE A 510 28.92 13.02 2.66
CA PHE A 510 30.34 13.43 2.75
C PHE A 510 30.61 14.88 3.21
N ASP A 511 29.58 15.71 3.34
CA ASP A 511 29.66 17.09 3.87
C ASP A 511 28.60 17.31 4.97
N GLY A 512 28.49 16.32 5.86
CA GLY A 512 27.48 16.31 6.93
C GLY A 512 27.96 16.95 8.22
N ALA A 513 27.04 17.04 9.19
CA ALA A 513 27.33 17.51 10.53
C ALA A 513 28.46 16.69 11.19
N LYS A 514 29.38 17.39 11.83
CA LYS A 514 30.47 16.80 12.61
C LYS A 514 30.02 16.57 14.06
N GLU A 515 30.82 15.83 14.81
CA GLU A 515 30.56 15.57 16.23
C GLU A 515 30.41 16.86 17.05
N SER A 516 31.22 17.89 16.77
CA SER A 516 31.11 19.21 17.40
C SER A 516 29.73 19.83 17.26
N ASP A 517 29.16 19.71 16.07
CA ASP A 517 27.89 20.33 15.70
C ASP A 517 26.73 19.58 16.38
N ILE A 518 26.83 18.25 16.47
CA ILE A 518 25.89 17.41 17.22
C ILE A 518 25.92 17.77 18.71
N VAL A 519 27.11 17.96 19.29
CA VAL A 519 27.28 18.33 20.69
C VAL A 519 26.71 19.72 20.97
N GLU A 520 26.92 20.69 20.06
CA GLU A 520 26.33 22.02 20.15
C GLU A 520 24.79 21.96 20.11
N MET A 521 24.22 21.19 19.19
CA MET A 521 22.78 20.99 19.10
C MET A 521 22.20 20.28 20.32
N LEU A 522 22.90 19.31 20.90
CA LEU A 522 22.50 18.67 22.16
C LEU A 522 22.49 19.67 23.33
N ASN A 523 23.51 20.52 23.43
CA ASN A 523 23.55 21.59 24.43
C ASN A 523 22.39 22.57 24.24
N ARG A 524 22.11 22.96 22.99
CA ARG A 524 20.98 23.84 22.65
C ARG A 524 19.65 23.20 23.02
N ALA A 525 19.51 21.88 22.88
CA ALA A 525 18.36 21.12 23.33
C ALA A 525 18.27 20.97 24.87
N GLY A 526 19.31 21.31 25.63
CA GLY A 526 19.37 21.09 27.08
C GLY A 526 19.65 19.64 27.47
N LEU A 527 20.25 18.86 26.56
CA LEU A 527 20.54 17.44 26.72
C LEU A 527 22.04 17.23 27.04
N LYS A 528 22.39 16.07 27.57
CA LYS A 528 23.79 15.71 27.85
C LYS A 528 24.56 15.58 26.54
N THR A 529 25.79 16.11 26.51
CA THR A 529 26.68 16.07 25.34
C THR A 529 27.07 14.65 24.91
N SER A 530 27.00 13.67 25.82
CA SER A 530 27.24 12.26 25.52
C SER A 530 26.13 11.60 24.67
N GLY A 531 24.95 12.22 24.54
CA GLY A 531 23.78 11.60 23.92
C GLY A 531 23.18 10.44 24.74
N GLN A 532 23.65 10.26 25.98
CA GLN A 532 23.18 9.20 26.88
C GLN A 532 22.29 9.75 27.98
N SER A 533 21.25 9.00 28.33
CA SER A 533 20.28 9.35 29.35
C SER A 533 20.23 8.28 30.43
N SER A 534 19.83 8.67 31.65
CA SER A 534 19.47 7.70 32.67
C SER A 534 18.11 7.10 32.28
N VAL A 535 18.02 5.78 32.31
CA VAL A 535 16.80 5.04 32.01
C VAL A 535 16.44 4.17 33.20
N PHE A 536 15.15 3.94 33.37
CA PHE A 536 14.58 3.12 34.44
C PHE A 536 13.86 1.93 33.82
N ASP A 537 13.92 0.79 34.50
CA ASP A 537 13.17 -0.39 34.12
C ASP A 537 11.68 -0.18 34.41
N GLY A 538 10.83 -0.31 33.40
CA GLY A 538 9.38 -0.18 33.55
C GLY A 538 8.76 -1.19 34.52
N ARG A 539 9.37 -2.39 34.65
CA ARG A 539 8.84 -3.48 35.48
C ARG A 539 9.14 -3.30 36.96
N THR A 540 10.37 -2.91 37.28
CA THR A 540 10.86 -2.83 38.66
C THR A 540 10.86 -1.40 39.18
N GLY A 541 10.92 -0.40 38.28
CA GLY A 541 11.15 1.00 38.60
C GLY A 541 12.59 1.34 38.96
N GLU A 542 13.50 0.35 38.95
CA GLU A 542 14.91 0.56 39.28
C GLU A 542 15.65 1.26 38.14
N GLN A 543 16.60 2.12 38.50
CA GLN A 543 17.47 2.77 37.53
C GLN A 543 18.52 1.78 37.02
N PHE A 544 18.77 1.78 35.71
CA PHE A 544 19.88 0.99 35.17
C PHE A 544 21.25 1.53 35.60
N ASP A 545 22.18 0.63 35.92
CA ASP A 545 23.52 0.96 36.44
C ASP A 545 24.34 1.91 35.53
N ARG A 546 24.12 1.82 34.22
CA ARG A 546 24.82 2.63 33.20
C ARG A 546 23.83 3.46 32.40
N GLN A 547 24.25 4.66 32.04
CA GLN A 547 23.51 5.49 31.11
C GLN A 547 23.45 4.83 29.73
N VAL A 548 22.32 4.98 29.06
CA VAL A 548 22.02 4.33 27.79
C VAL A 548 21.89 5.40 26.71
N THR A 549 22.38 5.10 25.50
CA THR A 549 22.14 5.95 24.35
C THR A 549 20.67 5.89 23.98
N VAL A 550 20.00 7.04 24.10
CA VAL A 550 18.58 7.21 23.77
C VAL A 550 18.46 8.36 22.77
N GLY A 551 17.64 8.18 21.74
CA GLY A 551 17.41 9.22 20.74
C GLY A 551 16.41 8.83 19.68
N TYR A 552 16.21 9.72 18.70
CA TYR A 552 15.31 9.43 17.58
C TYR A 552 16.09 8.89 16.40
N ILE A 553 15.66 7.74 15.88
CA ILE A 553 16.17 7.15 14.64
C ILE A 553 15.03 7.01 13.63
N TYR A 554 15.34 7.12 12.35
CA TYR A 554 14.34 6.94 11.29
C TYR A 554 14.20 5.47 10.91
N MET A 555 13.07 4.88 11.27
CA MET A 555 12.78 3.46 11.04
C MET A 555 11.75 3.26 9.93
N LEU A 556 11.93 2.18 9.18
CA LEU A 556 11.10 1.81 8.03
C LEU A 556 10.49 0.42 8.25
N LYS A 557 9.20 0.28 7.90
CA LYS A 557 8.54 -1.03 7.74
C LYS A 557 8.79 -1.54 6.32
N LEU A 558 9.35 -2.74 6.19
CA LEU A 558 9.62 -3.33 4.88
C LEU A 558 8.40 -4.13 4.39
N HIS A 559 8.29 -4.32 3.06
CA HIS A 559 7.23 -5.15 2.44
C HIS A 559 7.32 -6.65 2.77
N HIS A 560 8.28 -7.03 3.62
CA HIS A 560 8.47 -8.39 4.10
C HIS A 560 7.59 -8.62 5.31
N LEU A 561 6.28 -8.75 5.07
CA LEU A 561 5.28 -8.99 6.10
C LEU A 561 5.21 -10.46 6.46
N VAL A 562 4.89 -10.76 7.71
CA VAL A 562 4.80 -12.16 8.18
C VAL A 562 3.58 -12.88 7.58
N ASP A 563 2.44 -12.20 7.44
CA ASP A 563 1.20 -12.79 6.88
C ASP A 563 1.41 -13.34 5.46
N ASP A 564 2.23 -12.66 4.66
CA ASP A 564 2.54 -13.09 3.30
C ASP A 564 3.42 -14.35 3.29
N LYS A 565 4.20 -14.57 4.35
CA LYS A 565 5.20 -15.63 4.47
C LYS A 565 4.71 -16.86 5.20
N ILE A 566 3.74 -16.72 6.10
CA ILE A 566 3.12 -17.87 6.75
C ILE A 566 2.43 -18.71 5.68
N HIS A 567 2.81 -19.99 5.67
CA HIS A 567 2.24 -21.00 4.80
C HIS A 567 2.30 -22.36 5.49
N ALA A 568 1.15 -23.01 5.61
CA ALA A 568 1.02 -24.34 6.18
C ALA A 568 0.14 -25.18 5.27
N ARG A 569 0.50 -26.46 5.13
CA ARG A 569 -0.24 -27.42 4.33
C ARG A 569 -0.34 -28.72 5.12
N SER A 570 -1.56 -29.23 5.24
CA SER A 570 -1.82 -30.62 5.62
C SER A 570 -1.96 -31.47 4.36
N ILE A 571 -3.05 -31.27 3.63
CA ILE A 571 -3.36 -31.91 2.35
C ILE A 571 -3.70 -30.82 1.34
N GLY A 572 -3.39 -31.05 0.08
CA GLY A 572 -3.65 -30.08 -0.97
C GLY A 572 -3.65 -30.72 -2.34
N PRO A 573 -3.69 -29.91 -3.41
CA PRO A 573 -3.61 -30.40 -4.77
C PRO A 573 -2.26 -31.04 -5.06
N TYR A 574 -2.29 -31.95 -6.03
CA TYR A 574 -1.15 -32.73 -6.50
C TYR A 574 -0.95 -32.51 -8.00
N SER A 575 0.30 -32.63 -8.43
CA SER A 575 0.68 -32.61 -9.84
C SER A 575 0.05 -33.78 -10.58
N LEU A 576 -0.48 -33.52 -11.77
CA LEU A 576 -1.07 -34.57 -12.61
C LEU A 576 -0.03 -35.60 -13.07
N VAL A 577 1.20 -35.16 -13.30
CA VAL A 577 2.25 -36.00 -13.88
C VAL A 577 3.00 -36.76 -12.79
N THR A 578 3.53 -36.03 -11.80
CA THR A 578 4.41 -36.61 -10.78
C THR A 578 3.67 -37.08 -9.53
N GLN A 579 2.37 -36.78 -9.40
CA GLN A 579 1.57 -37.03 -8.20
C GLN A 579 2.08 -36.39 -6.90
N GLN A 580 3.12 -35.55 -6.98
CA GLN A 580 3.68 -34.81 -5.85
C GLN A 580 2.81 -33.61 -5.48
N PRO A 581 2.86 -33.16 -4.21
CA PRO A 581 2.34 -31.86 -3.80
C PRO A 581 2.71 -30.74 -4.78
N LEU A 582 1.73 -29.93 -5.19
CA LEU A 582 2.05 -28.72 -5.96
C LEU A 582 3.00 -27.79 -5.20
N GLY A 583 3.67 -26.86 -5.89
CA GLY A 583 4.59 -25.92 -5.30
C GLY A 583 3.95 -24.55 -5.05
N GLY A 584 4.36 -23.89 -3.95
CA GLY A 584 4.03 -22.48 -3.68
C GLY A 584 2.70 -22.23 -2.97
N LYS A 585 2.64 -21.12 -2.22
CA LYS A 585 1.48 -20.74 -1.37
C LYS A 585 0.18 -20.59 -2.16
N ALA A 586 0.24 -19.99 -3.36
CA ALA A 586 -0.93 -19.74 -4.20
C ALA A 586 -1.67 -21.02 -4.64
N GLN A 587 -0.97 -22.16 -4.71
CA GLN A 587 -1.55 -23.46 -5.04
C GLN A 587 -1.73 -24.35 -3.81
N PHE A 588 -1.61 -23.79 -2.61
CA PHE A 588 -1.59 -24.55 -1.36
C PHE A 588 -0.54 -25.68 -1.40
N GLY A 589 0.65 -25.33 -1.87
CA GLY A 589 1.73 -26.25 -2.18
C GLY A 589 2.49 -26.81 -0.98
N GLY A 590 3.26 -27.88 -1.16
CA GLY A 590 4.13 -28.44 -0.13
C GLY A 590 5.49 -27.74 -0.05
N GLN A 591 6.18 -27.90 1.07
CA GLN A 591 7.59 -27.53 1.20
C GLN A 591 8.46 -28.54 0.42
N ARG A 592 9.50 -28.03 -0.22
CA ARG A 592 10.47 -28.89 -0.89
C ARG A 592 11.40 -29.50 0.14
N PHE A 593 11.37 -30.83 0.25
CA PHE A 593 12.36 -31.61 0.97
C PHE A 593 13.42 -32.07 -0.02
N GLY A 594 14.62 -31.47 0.06
CA GLY A 594 15.69 -31.67 -0.92
C GLY A 594 16.73 -32.69 -0.47
N GLU A 595 17.75 -32.86 -1.30
CA GLU A 595 18.86 -33.79 -1.08
C GLU A 595 19.62 -33.50 0.22
N MET A 596 19.86 -32.22 0.54
CA MET A 596 20.56 -31.85 1.78
C MET A 596 19.75 -32.19 3.03
N GLU A 597 18.43 -32.05 2.99
CA GLU A 597 17.56 -32.45 4.10
C GLU A 597 17.46 -33.97 4.25
N VAL A 598 17.53 -34.71 3.14
CA VAL A 598 17.65 -36.19 3.14
C VAL A 598 18.93 -36.62 3.87
N TRP A 599 20.07 -36.06 3.49
CA TRP A 599 21.36 -36.37 4.15
C TRP A 599 21.33 -36.09 5.65
N ALA A 600 20.64 -35.03 6.07
CA ALA A 600 20.47 -34.74 7.48
C ALA A 600 19.74 -35.88 8.21
N LEU A 601 18.64 -36.41 7.65
CA LEU A 601 17.92 -37.54 8.25
C LEU A 601 18.72 -38.85 8.21
N GLU A 602 19.46 -39.10 7.15
CA GLU A 602 20.36 -40.25 7.04
C GLU A 602 21.45 -40.22 8.12
N ALA A 603 22.05 -39.05 8.36
CA ALA A 603 23.07 -38.86 9.40
C ALA A 603 22.54 -39.16 10.82
N TYR A 604 21.26 -38.88 11.09
CA TYR A 604 20.62 -39.25 12.35
C TYR A 604 20.16 -40.71 12.42
N GLY A 605 20.19 -41.46 11.30
CA GLY A 605 19.63 -42.80 11.22
C GLY A 605 18.09 -42.81 11.28
N ALA A 606 17.42 -41.71 10.93
CA ALA A 606 15.96 -41.55 11.01
C ALA A 606 15.25 -42.20 9.80
N ALA A 607 15.45 -43.51 9.60
CA ALA A 607 15.03 -44.24 8.41
C ALA A 607 13.51 -44.20 8.16
N TYR A 608 12.68 -44.36 9.20
CA TYR A 608 11.22 -44.32 9.06
C TYR A 608 10.71 -42.92 8.72
N THR A 609 11.28 -41.87 9.32
CA THR A 609 10.93 -40.48 8.99
C THR A 609 11.30 -40.16 7.55
N LEU A 610 12.47 -40.60 7.10
CA LEU A 610 12.88 -40.43 5.71
C LEU A 610 11.96 -41.18 4.75
N GLN A 611 11.64 -42.44 5.05
CA GLN A 611 10.73 -43.24 4.25
C GLN A 611 9.35 -42.58 4.14
N GLU A 612 8.81 -42.06 5.24
CA GLU A 612 7.54 -41.33 5.24
C GLU A 612 7.60 -40.07 4.36
N MET A 613 8.65 -39.27 4.48
CA MET A 613 8.83 -38.03 3.70
C MET A 613 8.90 -38.30 2.19
N LEU A 614 9.55 -39.39 1.79
CA LEU A 614 9.74 -39.75 0.38
C LEU A 614 8.56 -40.52 -0.24
N THR A 615 7.62 -41.04 0.56
CA THR A 615 6.51 -41.89 0.08
C THR A 615 5.14 -41.25 0.40
N ILE A 616 4.58 -41.56 1.56
CA ILE A 616 3.20 -41.26 1.96
C ILE A 616 2.94 -39.76 2.13
N LYS A 617 3.96 -38.94 2.41
CA LYS A 617 3.85 -37.46 2.44
C LYS A 617 4.04 -36.81 1.07
N SER A 618 4.41 -37.58 0.06
CA SER A 618 4.76 -37.10 -1.29
C SER A 618 3.84 -37.73 -2.34
N ASP A 619 4.30 -38.78 -3.01
CA ASP A 619 3.79 -39.29 -4.29
C ASP A 619 3.32 -40.75 -4.23
N ASP A 620 3.26 -41.38 -3.05
CA ASP A 620 2.52 -42.63 -2.88
C ASP A 620 1.01 -42.35 -2.78
N VAL A 621 0.31 -42.52 -3.90
CA VAL A 621 -1.13 -42.23 -4.04
C VAL A 621 -2.00 -43.10 -3.14
N ALA A 622 -1.65 -44.39 -3.02
CA ALA A 622 -2.42 -45.33 -2.21
C ALA A 622 -2.08 -45.17 -0.72
N GLY A 623 -0.79 -45.07 -0.41
CA GLY A 623 -0.28 -44.90 0.96
C GLY A 623 -0.80 -43.63 1.62
N ARG A 624 -0.78 -42.48 0.93
CA ARG A 624 -1.26 -41.21 1.51
C ARG A 624 -2.74 -41.24 1.91
N THR A 625 -3.57 -41.95 1.14
CA THR A 625 -5.01 -42.08 1.41
C THR A 625 -5.24 -42.98 2.62
N LYS A 626 -4.57 -44.14 2.65
CA LYS A 626 -4.65 -45.07 3.78
C LYS A 626 -4.17 -44.43 5.08
N VAL A 627 -3.06 -43.69 5.04
CA VAL A 627 -2.48 -43.01 6.20
C VAL A 627 -3.43 -41.94 6.72
N TYR A 628 -4.06 -41.17 5.83
CA TYR A 628 -5.06 -40.20 6.26
C TYR A 628 -6.24 -40.87 6.98
N GLU A 629 -6.77 -41.98 6.44
CA GLU A 629 -7.82 -42.75 7.09
C GLU A 629 -7.39 -43.32 8.44
N ALA A 630 -6.16 -43.84 8.54
CA ALA A 630 -5.60 -44.38 9.77
C ALA A 630 -5.47 -43.30 10.85
N ILE A 631 -4.92 -42.13 10.51
CA ILE A 631 -4.81 -40.98 11.42
C ILE A 631 -6.19 -40.54 11.91
N VAL A 632 -7.20 -40.49 11.04
CA VAL A 632 -8.58 -40.13 11.43
C VAL A 632 -9.19 -41.18 12.36
N ARG A 633 -8.82 -42.46 12.23
CA ARG A 633 -9.24 -43.54 13.14
C ARG A 633 -8.45 -43.57 14.45
N GLY A 634 -7.33 -42.86 14.53
CA GLY A 634 -6.41 -42.90 15.67
C GLY A 634 -5.44 -44.09 15.63
N ASP A 635 -5.26 -44.70 14.46
CA ASP A 635 -4.29 -45.76 14.22
C ASP A 635 -3.00 -45.18 13.60
N ASP A 636 -1.86 -45.44 14.22
CA ASP A 636 -0.55 -44.94 13.75
C ASP A 636 0.17 -45.92 12.79
N THR A 637 -0.51 -46.97 12.34
CA THR A 637 0.07 -47.95 11.41
C THR A 637 0.07 -47.41 9.99
N PHE A 638 1.25 -47.35 9.36
CA PHE A 638 1.39 -46.97 7.96
C PHE A 638 2.11 -48.04 7.15
N GLU A 639 1.63 -48.23 5.92
CA GLU A 639 2.29 -49.05 4.90
C GLU A 639 2.80 -48.11 3.81
N ALA A 640 4.11 -48.09 3.59
CA ALA A 640 4.72 -47.34 2.51
C ALA A 640 4.78 -48.20 1.24
N GLY A 641 4.19 -47.70 0.15
CA GLY A 641 4.28 -48.28 -1.17
C GLY A 641 5.47 -47.78 -1.99
N ILE A 642 5.42 -48.01 -3.30
CA ILE A 642 6.42 -47.52 -4.26
C ILE A 642 6.03 -46.09 -4.67
N PRO A 643 6.95 -45.10 -4.60
CA PRO A 643 6.73 -43.75 -5.11
C PRO A 643 6.30 -43.72 -6.58
N GLU A 644 5.33 -42.87 -6.93
CA GLU A 644 4.90 -42.76 -8.32
C GLU A 644 5.99 -42.15 -9.22
N SER A 645 6.86 -41.29 -8.68
CA SER A 645 8.03 -40.80 -9.41
C SER A 645 8.96 -41.93 -9.89
N PHE A 646 9.12 -42.99 -9.09
CA PHE A 646 9.88 -44.17 -9.50
C PHE A 646 9.17 -44.94 -10.61
N ASN A 647 7.84 -45.09 -10.52
CA ASN A 647 7.05 -45.71 -11.59
C ASN A 647 7.17 -44.93 -12.91
N VAL A 648 7.07 -43.59 -12.86
CA VAL A 648 7.26 -42.71 -14.01
C VAL A 648 8.64 -42.92 -14.62
N LEU A 649 9.71 -42.93 -13.81
CA LEU A 649 11.07 -43.19 -14.27
C LEU A 649 11.19 -44.54 -15.00
N VAL A 650 10.63 -45.61 -14.44
CA VAL A 650 10.64 -46.95 -15.08
C VAL A 650 9.92 -46.92 -16.42
N LYS A 651 8.78 -46.22 -16.53
CA LYS A 651 8.04 -46.08 -17.79
C LYS A 651 8.80 -45.23 -18.82
N GLU A 652 9.46 -44.16 -18.39
CA GLU A 652 10.31 -43.32 -19.24
C GLU A 652 11.49 -44.12 -19.79
N ILE A 653 12.19 -44.90 -18.97
CA ILE A 653 13.30 -45.76 -19.42
C ILE A 653 12.79 -46.83 -20.41
N ARG A 654 11.66 -47.46 -20.13
CA ARG A 654 11.03 -48.44 -21.05
C ARG A 654 10.64 -47.82 -22.39
N SER A 655 10.22 -46.55 -22.40
CA SER A 655 9.88 -45.83 -23.64
C SER A 655 11.08 -45.61 -24.56
N LEU A 656 12.30 -45.63 -24.02
CA LEU A 656 13.55 -45.57 -24.78
C LEU A 656 13.93 -46.92 -25.44
N GLY A 657 13.14 -47.98 -25.21
CA GLY A 657 13.42 -49.32 -25.71
C GLY A 657 14.34 -50.15 -24.80
N LEU A 658 14.58 -49.70 -23.57
CA LEU A 658 15.34 -50.44 -22.55
C LEU A 658 14.39 -51.30 -21.70
N ASN A 659 14.70 -52.58 -21.51
CA ASN A 659 13.90 -53.42 -20.60
C ASN A 659 14.36 -53.22 -19.15
N VAL A 660 13.43 -52.83 -18.27
CA VAL A 660 13.67 -52.64 -16.83
C VAL A 660 12.52 -53.29 -16.07
N GLU A 661 12.80 -54.28 -15.25
CA GLU A 661 11.81 -55.03 -14.45
C GLU A 661 12.23 -55.07 -12.98
N LEU A 662 11.23 -55.19 -12.08
CA LEU A 662 11.47 -55.38 -10.65
C LEU A 662 11.49 -56.88 -10.39
N ASP A 663 12.68 -57.45 -10.23
CA ASP A 663 12.83 -58.87 -9.89
C ASP A 663 12.55 -59.09 -8.41
N THR A 664 11.67 -60.04 -8.11
CA THR A 664 11.52 -60.60 -6.77
C THR A 664 12.55 -61.70 -6.62
N PHE A 665 13.69 -61.39 -6.01
CA PHE A 665 14.69 -62.41 -5.67
C PHE A 665 14.13 -63.29 -4.54
N GLU A 666 13.44 -64.37 -4.89
CA GLU A 666 13.21 -65.49 -3.98
C GLU A 666 14.53 -66.24 -3.77
N GLY A 667 15.36 -65.72 -2.86
CA GLY A 667 16.32 -66.50 -2.08
C GLY A 667 17.20 -67.53 -2.79
N GLU A 668 17.94 -67.15 -3.84
CA GLU A 668 19.25 -67.75 -4.05
C GLU A 668 20.30 -66.83 -3.44
N ALA A 669 21.07 -67.38 -2.50
CA ALA A 669 22.14 -66.68 -1.80
C ALA A 669 23.03 -65.93 -2.80
N LEU A 670 23.29 -64.65 -2.52
CA LEU A 670 24.31 -63.88 -3.21
C LEU A 670 25.57 -64.75 -3.34
N PRO A 671 26.14 -64.94 -4.54
CA PRO A 671 27.37 -65.68 -4.68
C PRO A 671 28.39 -65.04 -3.75
N GLN A 672 28.91 -65.80 -2.79
CA GLN A 672 29.99 -65.34 -1.93
C GLN A 672 31.11 -64.85 -2.85
N GLY A 673 31.39 -63.55 -2.80
CA GLY A 673 32.52 -62.96 -3.49
C GLY A 673 33.75 -63.80 -3.21
N GLY A 674 34.54 -64.06 -4.26
CA GLY A 674 35.83 -64.73 -4.13
C GLY A 674 36.74 -63.98 -3.14
N PRO A 675 37.86 -64.59 -2.71
CA PRO A 675 38.60 -64.17 -1.51
C PRO A 675 39.31 -62.80 -1.59
N ASP A 676 39.05 -61.96 -2.59
CA ASP A 676 39.91 -60.82 -2.96
C ASP A 676 39.18 -59.47 -3.15
N ASP A 677 37.93 -59.31 -2.70
CA ASP A 677 37.32 -57.98 -2.64
C ASP A 677 37.46 -57.37 -1.23
N ASN A 678 38.34 -56.37 -1.16
CA ASN A 678 38.72 -55.60 0.01
C ASN A 678 37.53 -55.20 0.90
N GLN A 679 37.56 -55.68 2.14
CA GLN A 679 36.86 -55.07 3.26
C GLN A 679 37.40 -53.63 3.45
N LEU A 680 36.63 -52.64 3.00
CA LEU A 680 36.79 -51.27 3.49
C LEU A 680 36.38 -51.28 4.96
N ALA A 681 37.37 -51.15 5.85
CA ALA A 681 37.14 -50.99 7.27
C ALA A 681 36.36 -49.69 7.54
N PRO A 682 35.42 -49.68 8.51
CA PRO A 682 34.72 -48.46 8.89
C PRO A 682 35.73 -47.43 9.42
N PRO A 683 35.52 -46.12 9.18
CA PRO A 683 36.40 -45.09 9.72
C PRO A 683 36.26 -45.06 11.24
N GLN A 684 37.22 -45.68 11.93
CA GLN A 684 37.46 -45.43 13.34
C GLN A 684 38.27 -44.14 13.46
N ASN A 685 37.73 -43.23 14.28
CA ASN A 685 38.32 -41.98 14.77
C ASN A 685 38.10 -40.73 13.88
N ALA A 686 36.92 -40.12 14.07
CA ALA A 686 36.74 -38.67 13.98
C ALA A 686 35.98 -38.21 15.24
N ALA A 687 36.67 -38.28 16.37
CA ALA A 687 36.32 -37.61 17.61
C ALA A 687 37.62 -37.13 18.25
N GLU A 688 38.12 -36.01 17.75
CA GLU A 688 38.97 -35.02 18.43
C GLU A 688 38.76 -33.66 17.77
#